data_AF-A0A948F039-F1
#
_entry.id   AF-A0A948F039-F1
#
_cell.length_a   1.000
_cell.length_b   1.000
_cell.length_c   1.000
_cell.angle_alpha   90.00
_cell.angle_beta   90.00
_cell.angle_gamma   90.00
#
_symmetry.space_group_name_H-M   'P 1'
#
loop_
_entity.id
_entity.type
_entity.pdbx_description
1 polymer ?
#
loop_
_entity_poly.entity_id
_entity_poly.type
_entity_poly.pdbx_seq_one_letter_code
_entity_poly.pdbx_strand_id
1 'polypeptide(L)'
;FVHFFDGFRTSHEVAKIEELSDDDLRQMIDDELVRAHRARAMSPDHPVLRGTSQNPDVFFQSRERANPYYDAFPDIVQGAFDRFAGLTGRQYKLFDYVGAADAERVIVLMGSGAETAHETVDHLTARNEKVGVLKVRLYRPLSPAALIAAIPETARAIAVLDRCKEPGADGEPLYKDVLGAFANAVSDGVRAMPRIIGGRYGLGSKEFTPGMVKAVFDELTQALPKRQFTLGIHDDLTHLSLPWDAAFRSDAAQALHHAVFWGLGADGTVSANKNSIKIIGEDTDLNAQGYFVYDSKKSGAVTVSHLRFGTAPIRSAYLVDENDAGFVACHQTVFTERYDVLKQARPGGVFLLNTAATPETALDSLPENLRREIVDKELVFWVIDAYKVAADAEMGRRINTIMQTCFFAISGILPREQAITAIKKAVEKTYGTKSKRLVELNHRAIDMTLAHLHRVDVAQASSLRPENGNQTQAGMPALQIPDFVRDVTLPIYAGLGDRLPVSAMPVDGTWPVGTAKYEKRNIALEIPVWDEALCTQCGKCVFVCPHSAIRARIFPIDAATGAPETFKHVPAKSKDYPAGTRMSYQVAPEDCTSCGDCVEACPIHDKSNVSRRALNMAEIGSLREQERENLEFFLNLPEFDRDAVKHTTIPGSMLLDPLFEFSGACSGCGETPYIRLATQLFGDRMLIANATGCSSI
;
A
#
# COMPACT_ATOMS: atom_id res chain seq x y z
N PHE A 1 -8.62 18.45 -24.17
CA PHE A 1 -8.05 17.11 -23.96
C PHE A 1 -8.28 16.70 -22.52
N VAL A 2 -8.48 15.40 -22.28
CA VAL A 2 -8.28 14.78 -20.96
C VAL A 2 -7.07 13.87 -21.10
N HIS A 3 -5.94 14.28 -20.52
CA HIS A 3 -4.77 13.41 -20.41
C HIS A 3 -4.87 12.66 -19.08
N PHE A 4 -4.87 11.34 -19.13
CA PHE A 4 -4.99 10.50 -17.96
C PHE A 4 -3.97 9.38 -17.98
N PHE A 5 -3.67 8.89 -16.78
CA PHE A 5 -2.79 7.77 -16.50
C PHE A 5 -3.28 7.10 -15.23
N ASP A 6 -2.83 5.88 -14.99
CA ASP A 6 -3.40 5.05 -13.94
C ASP A 6 -3.04 5.57 -12.54
N GLY A 7 -4.08 5.75 -11.72
CA GLY A 7 -3.96 6.15 -10.32
C GLY A 7 -3.12 5.13 -9.55
N PHE A 8 -2.24 5.63 -8.69
CA PHE A 8 -1.12 4.91 -8.05
C PHE A 8 -0.13 4.25 -9.01
N ARG A 9 -0.56 3.30 -9.84
CA ARG A 9 0.30 2.45 -10.67
C ARG A 9 1.23 3.22 -11.61
N THR A 10 0.80 4.38 -12.10
CA THR A 10 1.66 5.33 -12.83
C THR A 10 1.89 6.60 -12.03
N SER A 11 0.84 7.20 -11.47
CA SER A 11 0.93 8.49 -10.76
C SER A 11 1.88 8.52 -9.55
N HIS A 12 2.15 7.37 -8.93
CA HIS A 12 3.00 7.24 -7.73
C HIS A 12 4.20 6.31 -7.95
N GLU A 13 4.35 5.76 -9.16
CA GLU A 13 5.55 5.04 -9.54
C GLU A 13 6.67 6.05 -9.79
N VAL A 14 7.83 5.80 -9.18
CA VAL A 14 9.03 6.60 -9.41
C VAL A 14 9.87 5.86 -10.43
N ALA A 15 10.16 6.48 -11.56
CA ALA A 15 11.01 5.91 -12.59
C ALA A 15 12.06 6.94 -13.05
N LYS A 16 13.21 6.45 -13.53
CA LYS A 16 14.13 7.27 -14.32
C LYS A 16 13.45 7.59 -15.65
N ILE A 17 13.26 8.88 -15.92
CA ILE A 17 12.65 9.39 -17.15
C ILE A 17 13.54 10.45 -17.77
N GLU A 18 13.32 10.72 -19.05
CA GLU A 18 13.93 11.85 -19.75
C GLU A 18 12.98 13.05 -19.68
N GLU A 19 13.44 14.12 -19.03
CA GLU A 19 12.71 15.39 -18.95
C GLU A 19 12.90 16.21 -20.22
N LEU A 20 11.84 16.89 -20.66
CA LEU A 20 11.89 17.81 -21.78
C LEU A 20 12.45 19.16 -21.33
N SER A 21 13.28 19.79 -22.17
CA SER A 21 13.68 21.17 -21.92
C SER A 21 12.54 22.15 -22.24
N ASP A 22 12.60 23.36 -21.67
CA ASP A 22 11.69 24.45 -22.03
C ASP A 22 11.72 24.78 -23.53
N ASP A 23 12.87 24.58 -24.18
CA ASP A 23 13.01 24.83 -25.61
C ASP A 23 12.36 23.73 -26.45
N ASP A 24 12.39 22.47 -26.01
CA ASP A 24 11.62 21.38 -26.64
C ASP A 24 10.11 21.67 -26.54
N LEU A 25 9.66 22.12 -25.36
CA LEU A 25 8.26 22.48 -25.13
C LEU A 25 7.82 23.66 -26.01
N ARG A 26 8.64 24.71 -26.11
CA ARG A 26 8.39 25.85 -27.01
C ARG A 26 8.33 25.42 -28.46
N GLN A 27 9.23 24.53 -28.88
CA GLN A 27 9.23 23.95 -30.22
C GLN A 27 8.01 23.07 -30.52
N MET A 28 7.16 22.73 -29.54
CA MET A 28 5.89 22.05 -29.77
C MET A 28 4.69 23.01 -29.92
N ILE A 29 4.87 24.30 -29.61
CA ILE A 29 3.79 25.29 -29.60
C ILE A 29 3.76 26.04 -30.94
N ASP A 30 2.55 26.25 -31.45
CA ASP A 30 2.29 27.12 -32.60
C ASP A 30 1.75 28.47 -32.11
N ASP A 31 2.57 29.50 -32.24
CA ASP A 31 2.27 30.87 -31.83
C ASP A 31 1.07 31.48 -32.57
N GLU A 32 0.86 31.11 -33.84
CA GLU A 32 -0.28 31.61 -34.61
C GLU A 32 -1.57 31.00 -34.09
N LEU A 33 -1.59 29.71 -33.77
CA LEU A 33 -2.74 29.05 -33.15
C LEU A 33 -3.04 29.63 -31.76
N VAL A 34 -2.00 29.96 -30.98
CA VAL A 34 -2.17 30.65 -29.68
C VAL A 34 -2.77 32.03 -29.88
N ARG A 35 -2.25 32.85 -30.79
CA ARG A 35 -2.81 34.19 -31.10
C ARG A 35 -4.24 34.08 -31.61
N ALA A 36 -4.55 33.11 -32.47
CA ALA A 36 -5.91 32.87 -32.96
C ALA A 36 -6.87 32.49 -31.82
N HIS A 37 -6.42 31.67 -30.87
CA HIS A 37 -7.19 31.36 -29.66
C HIS A 37 -7.46 32.62 -28.82
N ARG A 38 -6.44 33.46 -28.59
CA ARG A 38 -6.58 34.72 -27.86
C ARG A 38 -7.51 35.71 -28.55
N ALA A 39 -7.48 35.79 -29.89
CA ALA A 39 -8.40 36.61 -30.66
C ALA A 39 -9.87 36.18 -30.53
N ARG A 40 -10.11 34.90 -30.16
CA ARG A 40 -11.43 34.38 -29.78
C ARG A 40 -11.68 34.49 -28.27
N ALA A 41 -10.95 35.29 -27.50
CA ALA A 41 -11.34 35.59 -26.12
C ALA A 41 -12.57 36.52 -26.08
N MET A 42 -13.30 36.52 -24.98
CA MET A 42 -14.29 37.58 -24.73
C MET A 42 -13.54 38.84 -24.30
N SER A 43 -13.80 39.96 -24.99
CA SER A 43 -13.25 41.27 -24.65
C SER A 43 -14.31 42.35 -24.87
N PRO A 44 -14.39 43.39 -24.02
CA PRO A 44 -15.21 44.57 -24.29
C PRO A 44 -14.84 45.30 -25.59
N ASP A 45 -13.58 45.22 -26.02
CA ASP A 45 -13.08 45.89 -27.24
C ASP A 45 -13.50 45.18 -28.54
N HIS A 46 -13.89 43.91 -28.44
CA HIS A 46 -14.42 43.11 -29.54
C HIS A 46 -15.49 42.13 -29.01
N PRO A 47 -16.67 42.65 -28.60
CA PRO A 47 -17.65 41.89 -27.84
C PRO A 47 -18.30 40.80 -28.69
N VAL A 48 -18.54 39.65 -28.05
CA VAL A 48 -19.23 38.49 -28.65
C VAL A 48 -20.18 37.87 -27.63
N LEU A 49 -21.30 37.32 -28.11
CA LEU A 49 -22.24 36.54 -27.29
C LEU A 49 -21.95 35.04 -27.43
N ARG A 50 -21.94 34.29 -26.31
CA ARG A 50 -21.76 32.83 -26.27
C ARG A 50 -22.74 32.21 -25.30
N GLY A 51 -23.07 30.94 -25.50
CA GLY A 51 -24.02 30.22 -24.64
C GLY A 51 -25.46 30.72 -24.80
N THR A 52 -25.85 31.08 -26.03
CA THR A 52 -27.23 31.45 -26.34
C THR A 52 -28.19 30.30 -26.07
N SER A 53 -29.42 30.61 -25.67
CA SER A 53 -30.50 29.64 -25.71
C SER A 53 -30.99 29.46 -27.15
N GLN A 54 -31.14 28.23 -27.61
CA GLN A 54 -31.56 27.89 -28.96
C GLN A 54 -32.76 26.95 -28.91
N ASN A 55 -33.74 27.17 -29.78
CA ASN A 55 -34.88 26.29 -29.95
C ASN A 55 -34.50 25.04 -30.76
N PRO A 56 -35.39 24.02 -30.83
CA PRO A 56 -35.17 22.82 -31.64
C PRO A 56 -34.97 23.08 -33.14
N ASP A 57 -35.38 24.24 -33.64
CA ASP A 57 -35.26 24.65 -35.04
C ASP A 57 -33.82 24.84 -35.52
N VAL A 58 -32.86 25.15 -34.63
CA VAL A 58 -31.45 25.38 -34.97
C VAL A 58 -30.44 24.68 -34.07
N PHE A 59 -30.87 24.15 -32.92
CA PHE A 59 -29.94 23.54 -31.96
C PHE A 59 -29.22 22.32 -32.55
N PHE A 60 -29.93 21.45 -33.29
CA PHE A 60 -29.32 20.25 -33.86
C PHE A 60 -28.26 20.61 -34.90
N GLN A 61 -28.57 21.52 -35.84
CA GLN A 61 -27.63 22.01 -36.84
C GLN A 61 -26.40 22.67 -36.18
N SER A 62 -26.62 23.44 -35.11
CA SER A 62 -25.54 24.07 -34.35
C SER A 62 -24.62 23.04 -33.69
N ARG A 63 -25.17 21.92 -33.20
CA ARG A 63 -24.39 20.85 -32.56
C ARG A 63 -23.52 20.07 -33.55
N GLU A 64 -24.04 19.79 -34.74
CA GLU A 64 -23.32 19.11 -35.83
C GLU A 64 -22.24 19.99 -36.48
N ARG A 65 -22.31 21.32 -36.31
CA ARG A 65 -21.33 22.25 -36.91
C ARG A 65 -19.89 22.01 -36.42
N ALA A 66 -19.75 21.38 -35.26
CA ALA A 66 -18.45 21.05 -34.66
C ALA A 66 -17.78 19.81 -35.28
N ASN A 67 -18.49 18.97 -36.04
CA ASN A 67 -17.98 17.69 -36.54
C ASN A 67 -16.62 17.80 -37.25
N PRO A 68 -16.37 18.77 -38.16
CA PRO A 68 -15.07 18.86 -38.84
C PRO A 68 -13.87 19.04 -37.89
N TYR A 69 -14.08 19.61 -36.70
CA TYR A 69 -13.01 19.73 -35.70
C TYR A 69 -12.70 18.39 -35.03
N TYR A 70 -13.72 17.54 -34.83
CA TYR A 70 -13.54 16.20 -34.26
C TYR A 70 -13.02 15.20 -35.30
N ASP A 71 -13.46 15.32 -36.55
CA ASP A 71 -13.01 14.48 -37.67
C ASP A 71 -11.52 14.71 -37.98
N ALA A 72 -11.05 15.96 -37.95
CA ALA A 72 -9.65 16.30 -38.15
C ALA A 72 -8.74 16.01 -36.93
N PHE A 73 -9.32 15.80 -35.76
CA PHE A 73 -8.58 15.72 -34.50
C PHE A 73 -7.56 14.57 -34.43
N PRO A 74 -7.88 13.32 -34.86
CA PRO A 74 -6.91 12.23 -34.87
C PRO A 74 -5.64 12.56 -35.66
N ASP A 75 -5.77 13.17 -36.84
CA ASP A 75 -4.64 13.53 -37.70
C ASP A 75 -3.80 14.65 -37.08
N ILE A 76 -4.46 15.62 -36.43
CA ILE A 76 -3.76 16.68 -35.67
C ILE A 76 -2.93 16.06 -34.53
N VAL A 77 -3.49 15.09 -33.81
CA VAL A 77 -2.76 14.39 -32.73
C VAL A 77 -1.62 13.56 -33.28
N GLN A 78 -1.82 12.84 -34.39
CA GLN A 78 -0.74 12.08 -35.04
C GLN A 78 0.39 13.00 -35.51
N GLY A 79 0.06 14.13 -36.15
CA GLY A 79 1.06 15.13 -36.54
C GLY A 79 1.82 15.72 -35.33
N ALA A 80 1.16 15.90 -34.19
CA ALA A 80 1.82 16.28 -32.95
C ALA A 80 2.76 15.20 -32.41
N PHE A 81 2.37 13.91 -32.48
CA PHE A 81 3.26 12.80 -32.13
C PHE A 81 4.47 12.70 -33.06
N ASP A 82 4.30 12.90 -34.37
CA ASP A 82 5.40 12.85 -35.33
C ASP A 82 6.37 14.01 -35.12
N ARG A 83 5.87 15.22 -34.80
CA ARG A 83 6.71 16.36 -34.41
C ARG A 83 7.48 16.07 -33.13
N PHE A 84 6.81 15.50 -32.13
CA PHE A 84 7.44 15.11 -30.88
C PHE A 84 8.56 14.08 -31.10
N ALA A 85 8.33 13.11 -31.98
CA ALA A 85 9.34 12.13 -32.36
C ALA A 85 10.53 12.77 -33.07
N GLY A 86 10.30 13.75 -33.94
CA GLY A 86 11.38 14.50 -34.61
C GLY A 86 12.28 15.27 -33.65
N LEU A 87 11.74 15.77 -32.53
CA LEU A 87 12.49 16.49 -31.50
C LEU A 87 13.21 15.56 -30.51
N THR A 88 12.58 14.44 -30.16
CA THR A 88 12.98 13.64 -29.00
C THR A 88 13.44 12.22 -29.33
N GLY A 89 13.24 11.76 -30.57
CA GLY A 89 13.42 10.38 -30.99
C GLY A 89 12.33 9.41 -30.51
N ARG A 90 11.37 9.86 -29.69
CA ARG A 90 10.29 9.01 -29.13
C ARG A 90 9.04 9.06 -30.02
N GLN A 91 8.84 8.03 -30.82
CA GLN A 91 7.65 7.91 -31.67
C GLN A 91 6.45 7.38 -30.91
N TYR A 92 5.31 8.04 -31.09
CA TYR A 92 3.99 7.55 -30.68
C TYR A 92 3.05 7.49 -31.89
N LYS A 93 2.07 6.61 -31.82
CA LYS A 93 0.93 6.56 -32.74
C LYS A 93 -0.37 6.65 -31.95
N LEU A 94 -1.47 6.97 -32.62
CA LEU A 94 -2.81 6.91 -32.00
C LEU A 94 -3.09 5.54 -31.38
N PHE A 95 -2.62 4.49 -32.05
CA PHE A 95 -2.64 3.10 -31.64
C PHE A 95 -1.26 2.49 -31.92
N ASP A 96 -0.50 2.19 -30.87
CA ASP A 96 0.85 1.61 -30.99
C ASP A 96 0.78 0.09 -30.96
N TYR A 97 1.13 -0.56 -32.07
CA TYR A 97 1.26 -2.02 -32.13
C TYR A 97 2.69 -2.46 -31.81
N VAL A 98 2.82 -3.50 -30.98
CA VAL A 98 4.08 -4.20 -30.73
C VAL A 98 3.85 -5.72 -30.70
N GLY A 99 4.78 -6.49 -31.26
CA GLY A 99 4.74 -7.95 -31.31
C GLY A 99 5.09 -8.49 -32.69
N ALA A 100 4.75 -9.75 -32.95
CA ALA A 100 5.01 -10.38 -34.23
C ALA A 100 4.28 -9.66 -35.38
N ALA A 101 4.95 -9.43 -36.50
CA ALA A 101 4.33 -8.81 -37.67
C ALA A 101 3.22 -9.70 -38.28
N ASP A 102 3.32 -11.02 -38.09
CA ASP A 102 2.36 -12.03 -38.50
C ASP A 102 1.53 -12.56 -37.30
N ALA A 103 1.33 -11.75 -36.26
CA ALA A 103 0.58 -12.16 -35.08
C ALA A 103 -0.82 -12.67 -35.43
N GLU A 104 -1.22 -13.76 -34.78
CA GLU A 104 -2.53 -14.39 -34.94
C GLU A 104 -3.46 -14.05 -33.75
N ARG A 105 -2.87 -13.71 -32.60
CA ARG A 105 -3.56 -13.35 -31.35
C ARG A 105 -3.08 -11.97 -30.87
N VAL A 106 -4.01 -11.04 -30.64
CA VAL A 106 -3.68 -9.67 -30.23
C VAL A 106 -4.44 -9.26 -28.97
N ILE A 107 -3.77 -8.61 -28.03
CA ILE A 107 -4.42 -7.93 -26.90
C ILE A 107 -4.55 -6.44 -27.21
N VAL A 108 -5.72 -5.85 -27.01
CA VAL A 108 -5.96 -4.40 -27.12
C VAL A 108 -6.26 -3.84 -25.73
N LEU A 109 -5.50 -2.86 -25.28
CA LEU A 109 -5.68 -2.25 -23.95
C LEU A 109 -5.09 -0.84 -23.87
N MET A 110 -5.31 -0.20 -22.72
CA MET A 110 -4.91 1.17 -22.42
C MET A 110 -4.33 1.27 -21.01
N GLY A 111 -3.55 2.33 -20.74
CA GLY A 111 -2.97 2.59 -19.42
C GLY A 111 -1.70 1.79 -19.15
N SER A 112 -1.37 1.61 -17.87
CA SER A 112 -0.12 0.97 -17.44
C SER A 112 -0.08 -0.52 -17.74
N GLY A 113 -1.25 -1.19 -17.80
CA GLY A 113 -1.32 -2.61 -18.16
C GLY A 113 -0.73 -2.92 -19.55
N ALA A 114 -0.71 -1.93 -20.45
CA ALA A 114 -0.07 -2.04 -21.75
C ALA A 114 1.44 -2.23 -21.69
N GLU A 115 2.10 -1.78 -20.62
CA GLU A 115 3.54 -1.97 -20.40
C GLU A 115 3.85 -3.40 -19.96
N THR A 116 3.08 -3.94 -18.99
CA THR A 116 3.16 -5.37 -18.63
C THR A 116 2.85 -6.29 -19.81
N ALA A 117 1.83 -5.94 -20.60
CA ALA A 117 1.45 -6.73 -21.76
C ALA A 117 2.54 -6.72 -22.85
N HIS A 118 3.18 -5.56 -23.07
CA HIS A 118 4.33 -5.44 -23.98
C HIS A 118 5.49 -6.31 -23.53
N GLU A 119 5.88 -6.21 -22.25
CA GLU A 119 6.95 -7.02 -21.70
C GLU A 119 6.68 -8.53 -21.84
N THR A 120 5.42 -8.95 -21.67
CA THR A 120 5.01 -10.35 -21.85
C THR A 120 5.05 -10.76 -23.32
N VAL A 121 4.59 -9.91 -24.23
CA VAL A 121 4.65 -10.15 -25.69
C VAL A 121 6.10 -10.35 -26.12
N ASP A 122 7.04 -9.51 -25.67
CA ASP A 122 8.47 -9.67 -26.02
C ASP A 122 8.99 -11.06 -25.61
N HIS A 123 8.67 -11.53 -24.39
CA HIS A 123 9.05 -12.86 -23.91
C HIS A 123 8.46 -13.99 -24.75
N LEU A 124 7.20 -13.88 -25.15
CA LEU A 124 6.50 -14.91 -25.93
C LEU A 124 6.95 -14.91 -27.41
N THR A 125 7.15 -13.74 -28.01
CA THR A 125 7.65 -13.61 -29.38
C THR A 125 9.10 -14.10 -29.50
N ALA A 126 9.93 -13.92 -28.47
CA ALA A 126 11.27 -14.54 -28.40
C ALA A 126 11.22 -16.08 -28.44
N ARG A 127 10.07 -16.68 -28.11
CA ARG A 127 9.78 -18.12 -28.19
C ARG A 127 8.94 -18.50 -29.42
N ASN A 128 8.93 -17.63 -30.45
CA ASN A 128 8.21 -17.79 -31.72
C ASN A 128 6.68 -17.83 -31.59
N GLU A 129 6.11 -17.34 -30.49
CA GLU A 129 4.67 -17.16 -30.43
C GLU A 129 4.21 -15.96 -31.27
N LYS A 130 3.17 -16.19 -32.07
CA LYS A 130 2.55 -15.19 -32.95
C LYS A 130 1.55 -14.33 -32.19
N VAL A 131 2.06 -13.55 -31.26
CA VAL A 131 1.28 -12.67 -30.38
C VAL A 131 1.66 -11.21 -30.56
N GLY A 132 0.73 -10.33 -30.23
CA GLY A 132 0.96 -8.89 -30.22
C GLY A 132 0.07 -8.14 -29.23
N VAL A 133 0.43 -6.89 -28.99
CA VAL A 133 -0.31 -5.96 -28.16
C VAL A 133 -0.51 -4.65 -28.91
N LEU A 134 -1.74 -4.13 -28.87
CA LEU A 134 -2.10 -2.80 -29.35
C LEU A 134 -2.37 -1.89 -28.16
N LYS A 135 -1.58 -0.84 -28.03
CA LYS A 135 -1.69 0.17 -26.98
C LYS A 135 -2.50 1.35 -27.48
N VAL A 136 -3.66 1.57 -26.88
CA VAL A 136 -4.53 2.71 -27.23
C VAL A 136 -3.98 3.98 -26.58
N ARG A 137 -3.61 4.98 -27.38
CA ARG A 137 -3.09 6.29 -26.90
C ARG A 137 -4.16 7.37 -27.01
N LEU A 138 -4.84 7.44 -28.15
CA LEU A 138 -5.98 8.33 -28.34
C LEU A 138 -7.29 7.52 -28.25
N TYR A 139 -7.91 7.54 -27.07
CA TYR A 139 -9.21 6.88 -26.87
C TYR A 139 -10.38 7.64 -27.48
N ARG A 140 -10.36 8.99 -27.40
CA ARG A 140 -11.42 9.86 -27.93
C ARG A 140 -10.88 11.13 -28.58
N PRO A 141 -11.39 11.52 -29.76
CA PRO A 141 -12.23 10.71 -30.66
C PRO A 141 -11.46 9.48 -31.15
N LEU A 142 -12.13 8.32 -31.17
CA LEU A 142 -11.54 7.08 -31.68
C LEU A 142 -11.49 7.17 -33.20
N SER A 143 -10.35 6.90 -33.82
CA SER A 143 -10.24 6.75 -35.28
C SER A 143 -10.33 5.26 -35.64
N PRO A 144 -11.47 4.75 -36.16
CA PRO A 144 -11.63 3.34 -36.48
C PRO A 144 -10.65 2.88 -37.57
N ALA A 145 -10.43 3.72 -38.58
CA ALA A 145 -9.50 3.42 -39.68
C ALA A 145 -8.07 3.23 -39.17
N ALA A 146 -7.58 4.13 -38.30
CA ALA A 146 -6.25 4.02 -37.72
C ALA A 146 -6.13 2.81 -36.78
N LEU A 147 -7.18 2.50 -36.01
CA LEU A 147 -7.22 1.31 -35.15
C LEU A 147 -7.11 0.01 -35.96
N ILE A 148 -7.93 -0.14 -37.00
CA ILE A 148 -7.92 -1.33 -37.86
C ILE A 148 -6.60 -1.47 -38.60
N ALA A 149 -6.05 -0.37 -39.13
CA ALA A 149 -4.77 -0.36 -39.83
C ALA A 149 -3.57 -0.73 -38.93
N ALA A 150 -3.65 -0.45 -37.62
CA ALA A 150 -2.60 -0.78 -36.69
C ALA A 150 -2.57 -2.28 -36.29
N ILE A 151 -3.65 -3.02 -36.52
CA ILE A 151 -3.75 -4.45 -36.16
C ILE A 151 -3.35 -5.32 -37.38
N PRO A 152 -2.35 -6.22 -37.25
CA PRO A 152 -1.88 -7.07 -38.35
C PRO A 152 -3.00 -7.85 -39.03
N GLU A 153 -3.01 -7.93 -40.37
CA GLU A 153 -4.00 -8.68 -41.18
C GLU A 153 -4.13 -10.16 -40.83
N THR A 154 -3.07 -10.73 -40.26
CA THR A 154 -3.01 -12.12 -39.78
C THR A 154 -3.78 -12.34 -38.49
N ALA A 155 -4.15 -11.31 -37.74
CA ALA A 155 -4.88 -11.46 -36.49
C ALA A 155 -6.22 -12.17 -36.72
N ARG A 156 -6.42 -13.29 -36.00
CA ARG A 156 -7.64 -14.12 -36.03
C ARG A 156 -8.41 -14.05 -34.72
N ALA A 157 -7.75 -13.73 -33.62
CA ALA A 157 -8.36 -13.59 -32.31
C ALA A 157 -7.82 -12.36 -31.57
N ILE A 158 -8.73 -11.61 -30.94
CA ILE A 158 -8.44 -10.37 -30.23
C ILE A 158 -9.08 -10.40 -28.85
N ALA A 159 -8.32 -10.11 -27.81
CA ALA A 159 -8.85 -9.84 -26.47
C ALA A 159 -8.76 -8.33 -26.19
N VAL A 160 -9.87 -7.72 -25.81
CA VAL A 160 -9.92 -6.30 -25.42
C VAL A 160 -10.04 -6.20 -23.92
N LEU A 161 -9.10 -5.52 -23.27
CA LEU A 161 -9.03 -5.42 -21.81
C LEU A 161 -9.42 -4.02 -21.32
N ASP A 162 -10.47 -3.98 -20.51
CA ASP A 162 -11.02 -2.77 -19.92
C ASP A 162 -10.69 -2.69 -18.42
N ARG A 163 -10.20 -1.53 -17.98
CA ARG A 163 -9.94 -1.22 -16.57
C ARG A 163 -11.15 -0.51 -15.93
N CYS A 164 -12.34 -1.02 -16.21
CA CYS A 164 -13.60 -0.52 -15.67
C CYS A 164 -14.64 -1.66 -15.60
N LYS A 165 -15.81 -1.37 -15.04
CA LYS A 165 -16.97 -2.27 -15.06
C LYS A 165 -18.22 -1.43 -15.26
N GLU A 166 -19.02 -1.78 -16.27
CA GLU A 166 -20.34 -1.21 -16.51
C GLU A 166 -21.41 -2.27 -16.16
N PRO A 167 -21.99 -2.26 -14.94
CA PRO A 167 -22.97 -3.27 -14.55
C PRO A 167 -24.20 -3.27 -15.47
N GLY A 168 -24.52 -4.44 -16.02
CA GLY A 168 -25.67 -4.61 -16.93
C GLY A 168 -25.41 -4.27 -18.39
N ALA A 169 -24.22 -3.74 -18.74
CA ALA A 169 -23.84 -3.53 -20.13
C ALA A 169 -23.52 -4.87 -20.83
N ASP A 170 -23.72 -4.91 -22.14
CA ASP A 170 -23.41 -6.04 -23.04
C ASP A 170 -21.91 -6.20 -23.35
N GLY A 171 -21.10 -5.26 -22.85
CA GLY A 171 -19.65 -5.25 -22.79
C GLY A 171 -19.11 -3.91 -22.30
N GLU A 172 -17.83 -3.87 -21.96
CA GLU A 172 -17.14 -2.66 -21.51
C GLU A 172 -16.85 -1.68 -22.67
N PRO A 173 -16.56 -0.38 -22.39
CA PRO A 173 -16.46 0.66 -23.40
C PRO A 173 -15.44 0.39 -24.51
N LEU A 174 -14.19 0.03 -24.18
CA LEU A 174 -13.17 -0.20 -25.21
C LEU A 174 -13.49 -1.46 -26.02
N TYR A 175 -13.96 -2.52 -25.36
CA TYR A 175 -14.48 -3.70 -26.06
C TYR A 175 -15.55 -3.35 -27.10
N LYS A 176 -16.57 -2.56 -26.71
CA LYS A 176 -17.65 -2.14 -27.62
C LYS A 176 -17.14 -1.28 -28.78
N ASP A 177 -16.20 -0.36 -28.51
CA ASP A 177 -15.59 0.48 -29.54
C ASP A 177 -14.81 -0.34 -30.57
N VAL A 178 -14.00 -1.30 -30.12
CA VAL A 178 -13.22 -2.19 -30.99
C VAL A 178 -14.16 -3.10 -31.79
N LEU A 179 -15.18 -3.66 -31.14
CA LEU A 179 -16.19 -4.49 -31.80
C LEU A 179 -16.92 -3.71 -32.91
N GLY A 180 -17.35 -2.48 -32.62
CA GLY A 180 -18.01 -1.59 -33.58
C GLY A 180 -17.10 -1.19 -34.74
N ALA A 181 -15.83 -0.89 -34.47
CA ALA A 181 -14.84 -0.58 -35.51
C ALA A 181 -14.66 -1.76 -36.49
N PHE A 182 -14.52 -2.99 -35.97
CA PHE A 182 -14.42 -4.17 -36.83
C PHE A 182 -15.73 -4.48 -37.55
N ALA A 183 -16.90 -4.33 -36.91
CA ALA A 183 -18.18 -4.56 -37.56
C ALA A 183 -18.40 -3.64 -38.77
N ASN A 184 -18.06 -2.35 -38.64
CA ASN A 184 -18.09 -1.40 -39.75
C ASN A 184 -17.08 -1.78 -40.84
N ALA A 185 -15.83 -2.10 -40.46
CA ALA A 185 -14.81 -2.50 -41.43
C ALA A 185 -15.17 -3.78 -42.21
N VAL A 186 -15.90 -4.70 -41.59
CA VAL A 186 -16.46 -5.89 -42.25
C VAL A 186 -17.57 -5.50 -43.23
N SER A 187 -18.50 -4.65 -42.78
CA SER A 187 -19.60 -4.16 -43.62
C SER A 187 -19.09 -3.44 -44.87
N ASP A 188 -17.97 -2.73 -44.74
CA ASP A 188 -17.33 -1.98 -45.82
C ASP A 188 -16.37 -2.85 -46.67
N GLY A 189 -16.22 -4.14 -46.35
CA GLY A 189 -15.32 -5.05 -47.08
C GLY A 189 -13.83 -4.77 -46.88
N VAL A 190 -13.46 -3.97 -45.89
CA VAL A 190 -12.07 -3.57 -45.58
C VAL A 190 -11.33 -4.65 -44.81
N ARG A 191 -12.01 -5.32 -43.87
CA ARG A 191 -11.37 -6.24 -42.93
C ARG A 191 -12.28 -7.41 -42.58
N ALA A 192 -11.74 -8.63 -42.54
CA ALA A 192 -12.47 -9.79 -42.03
C ALA A 192 -12.65 -9.72 -40.50
N MET A 193 -13.76 -10.26 -39.99
CA MET A 193 -14.07 -10.26 -38.57
C MET A 193 -13.18 -11.27 -37.82
N PRO A 194 -12.26 -10.84 -36.94
CA PRO A 194 -11.60 -11.77 -36.02
C PRO A 194 -12.57 -12.18 -34.91
N ARG A 195 -12.23 -13.22 -34.16
CA ARG A 195 -12.89 -13.48 -32.89
C ARG A 195 -12.50 -12.37 -31.91
N ILE A 196 -13.48 -11.71 -31.29
CA ILE A 196 -13.24 -10.63 -30.32
C ILE A 196 -13.88 -11.00 -28.99
N ILE A 197 -13.07 -11.05 -27.92
CA ILE A 197 -13.52 -11.28 -26.54
C ILE A 197 -13.17 -10.08 -25.66
N GLY A 198 -13.94 -9.86 -24.59
CA GLY A 198 -13.78 -8.75 -23.65
C GLY A 198 -13.35 -9.23 -22.27
N GLY A 199 -12.41 -8.52 -21.65
CA GLY A 199 -11.89 -8.85 -20.33
C GLY A 199 -11.83 -7.64 -19.41
N ARG A 200 -12.08 -7.85 -18.12
CA ARG A 200 -11.85 -6.82 -17.09
C ARG A 200 -10.63 -7.13 -16.26
N TYR A 201 -9.86 -6.10 -15.93
CA TYR A 201 -8.67 -6.23 -15.09
C TYR A 201 -8.44 -4.97 -14.24
N GLY A 202 -7.58 -5.06 -13.22
CA GLY A 202 -6.97 -3.90 -12.58
C GLY A 202 -7.91 -2.94 -11.83
N LEU A 203 -9.16 -3.34 -11.53
CA LEU A 203 -10.11 -2.51 -10.77
C LEU A 203 -9.57 -2.26 -9.37
N GLY A 204 -9.66 -1.01 -8.90
CA GLY A 204 -9.15 -0.63 -7.58
C GLY A 204 -7.64 -0.90 -7.40
N SER A 205 -6.86 -0.84 -8.49
CA SER A 205 -5.43 -1.19 -8.48
C SER A 205 -5.12 -2.66 -8.17
N LYS A 206 -6.05 -3.58 -8.46
CA LYS A 206 -5.74 -5.02 -8.50
C LYS A 206 -4.53 -5.28 -9.40
N GLU A 207 -3.67 -6.19 -8.98
CA GLU A 207 -2.47 -6.56 -9.74
C GLU A 207 -2.79 -7.11 -11.13
N PHE A 208 -1.85 -6.87 -12.05
CA PHE A 208 -1.90 -7.35 -13.43
C PHE A 208 -0.49 -7.74 -13.86
N THR A 209 -0.18 -9.02 -13.74
CA THR A 209 1.17 -9.59 -13.91
C THR A 209 1.35 -10.25 -15.28
N PRO A 210 2.59 -10.57 -15.70
CA PRO A 210 2.83 -11.30 -16.96
C PRO A 210 2.11 -12.65 -17.04
N GLY A 211 1.96 -13.37 -15.92
CA GLY A 211 1.20 -14.62 -15.87
C GLY A 211 -0.29 -14.42 -16.22
N MET A 212 -0.87 -13.30 -15.77
CA MET A 212 -2.24 -12.92 -16.11
C MET A 212 -2.38 -12.53 -17.59
N VAL A 213 -1.40 -11.83 -18.16
CA VAL A 213 -1.36 -11.53 -19.60
C VAL A 213 -1.28 -12.82 -20.41
N LYS A 214 -0.42 -13.76 -20.01
CA LYS A 214 -0.30 -15.06 -20.67
C LYS A 214 -1.63 -15.82 -20.64
N ALA A 215 -2.34 -15.82 -19.51
CA ALA A 215 -3.65 -16.45 -19.40
C ALA A 215 -4.67 -15.91 -20.42
N VAL A 216 -4.61 -14.62 -20.76
CA VAL A 216 -5.44 -14.04 -21.82
C VAL A 216 -5.05 -14.60 -23.20
N PHE A 217 -3.76 -14.73 -23.50
CA PHE A 217 -3.32 -15.35 -24.76
C PHE A 217 -3.66 -16.83 -24.85
N ASP A 218 -3.59 -17.56 -23.73
CA ASP A 218 -3.98 -18.97 -23.64
C ASP A 218 -5.49 -19.13 -23.86
N GLU A 219 -6.32 -18.23 -23.31
CA GLU A 219 -7.76 -18.21 -23.54
C GLU A 219 -8.08 -18.00 -25.04
N LEU A 220 -7.34 -17.13 -25.72
CA LEU A 220 -7.50 -16.91 -27.17
C LEU A 220 -7.16 -18.14 -28.03
N THR A 221 -6.49 -19.17 -27.48
CA THR A 221 -6.24 -20.44 -28.19
C THR A 221 -7.40 -21.44 -28.08
N GLN A 222 -8.34 -21.22 -27.15
CA GLN A 222 -9.44 -22.14 -26.93
C GLN A 222 -10.37 -22.18 -28.15
N ALA A 223 -11.00 -23.32 -28.40
CA ALA A 223 -12.02 -23.43 -29.46
C ALA A 223 -13.23 -22.53 -29.18
N LEU A 224 -13.57 -22.39 -27.89
CA LEU A 224 -14.68 -21.61 -27.35
C LEU A 224 -14.20 -20.77 -26.14
N PRO A 225 -13.36 -19.74 -26.34
CA PRO A 225 -13.05 -18.78 -25.29
C PRO A 225 -14.30 -18.16 -24.68
N LYS A 226 -14.20 -17.83 -23.40
CA LYS A 226 -15.12 -16.98 -22.67
C LYS A 226 -15.22 -15.65 -23.41
N ARG A 227 -16.44 -15.30 -23.82
CA ARG A 227 -16.74 -14.00 -24.45
C ARG A 227 -16.44 -12.84 -23.51
N GLN A 228 -16.72 -13.02 -22.22
CA GLN A 228 -16.45 -12.06 -21.15
C GLN A 228 -15.69 -12.77 -20.03
N PHE A 229 -14.66 -12.14 -19.49
CA PHE A 229 -13.87 -12.72 -18.41
C PHE A 229 -13.31 -11.66 -17.44
N THR A 230 -12.72 -12.11 -16.34
CA THR A 230 -12.01 -11.28 -15.35
C THR A 230 -10.62 -11.82 -15.06
N LEU A 231 -9.65 -10.95 -14.80
CA LEU A 231 -8.28 -11.34 -14.40
C LEU A 231 -7.92 -10.83 -13.01
N GLY A 232 -7.10 -11.60 -12.29
CA GLY A 232 -6.56 -11.23 -10.98
C GLY A 232 -7.49 -11.47 -9.79
N ILE A 233 -8.59 -12.21 -9.98
CA ILE A 233 -9.53 -12.60 -8.92
C ILE A 233 -9.97 -14.05 -9.08
N HIS A 234 -10.50 -14.64 -8.00
CA HIS A 234 -11.16 -15.94 -8.03
C HIS A 234 -12.68 -15.75 -8.01
N ASP A 235 -13.30 -15.83 -9.20
CA ASP A 235 -14.75 -15.71 -9.34
C ASP A 235 -15.41 -17.10 -9.33
N ASP A 236 -15.81 -17.52 -8.13
CA ASP A 236 -16.49 -18.78 -7.86
C ASP A 236 -18.02 -18.68 -7.96
N LEU A 237 -18.57 -17.52 -8.29
CA LEU A 237 -20.00 -17.31 -8.48
C LEU A 237 -20.41 -17.33 -9.95
N THR A 238 -19.77 -16.50 -10.78
CA THR A 238 -20.09 -16.39 -12.20
C THR A 238 -19.06 -17.10 -13.09
N HIS A 239 -17.98 -17.63 -12.51
CA HIS A 239 -16.94 -18.38 -13.20
C HIS A 239 -16.34 -17.64 -14.41
N LEU A 240 -16.27 -16.31 -14.33
CA LEU A 240 -15.70 -15.45 -15.37
C LEU A 240 -14.18 -15.33 -15.22
N SER A 241 -13.61 -15.64 -14.05
CA SER A 241 -12.16 -15.54 -13.85
C SER A 241 -11.38 -16.55 -14.69
N LEU A 242 -10.33 -16.09 -15.37
CA LEU A 242 -9.35 -16.98 -16.00
C LEU A 242 -8.35 -17.49 -14.95
N PRO A 243 -7.96 -18.78 -14.98
CA PRO A 243 -6.81 -19.24 -14.21
C PRO A 243 -5.51 -18.69 -14.80
N TRP A 244 -4.51 -18.40 -13.97
CA TRP A 244 -3.19 -18.00 -14.41
C TRP A 244 -2.10 -18.70 -13.61
N ASP A 245 -0.92 -18.81 -14.20
CA ASP A 245 0.28 -19.29 -13.50
C ASP A 245 0.91 -18.12 -12.74
N ALA A 246 0.84 -18.17 -11.41
CA ALA A 246 1.45 -17.17 -10.53
C ALA A 246 2.99 -17.23 -10.50
N ALA A 247 3.59 -18.33 -10.94
CA ALA A 247 5.05 -18.51 -11.00
C ALA A 247 5.66 -18.01 -12.33
N PHE A 248 4.82 -17.64 -13.31
CA PHE A 248 5.29 -17.17 -14.60
C PHE A 248 6.06 -15.84 -14.47
N ARG A 249 7.25 -15.76 -15.06
CA ARG A 249 8.11 -14.57 -15.11
C ARG A 249 8.58 -14.30 -16.54
N SER A 250 8.56 -13.04 -16.95
CA SER A 250 9.12 -12.59 -18.23
C SER A 250 10.65 -12.60 -18.19
N ASP A 251 11.29 -12.64 -19.36
CA ASP A 251 12.77 -12.58 -19.45
C ASP A 251 13.28 -11.21 -18.94
N ALA A 252 12.53 -10.14 -19.24
CA ALA A 252 12.83 -8.80 -18.78
C ALA A 252 12.82 -8.71 -17.25
N ALA A 253 11.80 -9.27 -16.58
CA ALA A 253 11.74 -9.29 -15.13
C ALA A 253 12.91 -10.07 -14.51
N GLN A 254 13.25 -11.23 -15.07
CA GLN A 254 14.36 -12.06 -14.57
C GLN A 254 15.73 -11.36 -14.68
N ALA A 255 15.90 -10.46 -15.64
CA ALA A 255 17.13 -9.71 -15.85
C ALA A 255 17.31 -8.52 -14.87
N LEU A 256 16.29 -8.17 -14.08
CA LEU A 256 16.33 -7.03 -13.15
C LEU A 256 16.85 -7.45 -11.77
N HIS A 257 17.48 -6.49 -11.10
CA HIS A 257 17.71 -6.55 -9.66
C HIS A 257 16.45 -6.09 -8.93
N HIS A 258 15.81 -7.00 -8.20
CA HIS A 258 14.63 -6.71 -7.38
C HIS A 258 15.00 -6.57 -5.92
N ALA A 259 14.45 -5.55 -5.26
CA ALA A 259 14.58 -5.36 -3.82
C ALA A 259 13.23 -5.01 -3.17
N VAL A 260 12.96 -5.58 -1.99
CA VAL A 260 11.72 -5.36 -1.24
C VAL A 260 12.03 -4.88 0.18
N PHE A 261 11.30 -3.88 0.65
CA PHE A 261 11.53 -3.29 1.97
C PHE A 261 10.21 -3.19 2.74
N TRP A 262 10.19 -3.83 3.90
CA TRP A 262 9.11 -3.77 4.86
C TRP A 262 9.43 -2.72 5.92
N GLY A 263 8.69 -1.61 5.90
CA GLY A 263 8.84 -0.49 6.82
C GLY A 263 7.55 -0.13 7.53
N LEU A 264 7.64 0.65 8.60
CA LEU A 264 6.50 1.21 9.32
C LEU A 264 6.15 2.59 8.77
N GLY A 265 4.86 2.90 8.69
CA GLY A 265 4.39 4.25 8.41
C GLY A 265 5.06 5.25 9.36
N ALA A 266 5.77 6.23 8.78
CA ALA A 266 6.56 7.28 9.43
C ALA A 266 7.95 6.90 9.98
N ASP A 267 8.49 5.71 9.71
CA ASP A 267 9.89 5.37 10.07
C ASP A 267 10.97 5.89 9.09
N GLY A 268 10.53 6.43 7.94
CA GLY A 268 11.39 7.00 6.91
C GLY A 268 11.85 6.03 5.82
N THR A 269 11.41 4.76 5.83
CA THR A 269 11.76 3.73 4.83
C THR A 269 11.43 4.15 3.41
N VAL A 270 10.19 4.59 3.15
CA VAL A 270 9.75 5.03 1.82
C VAL A 270 10.61 6.20 1.31
N SER A 271 10.91 7.17 2.17
CA SER A 271 11.75 8.32 1.81
C SER A 271 13.18 7.91 1.50
N ALA A 272 13.75 6.98 2.27
CA ALA A 272 15.07 6.40 2.01
C ALA A 272 15.09 5.68 0.66
N ASN A 273 14.09 4.86 0.37
CA ASN A 273 13.99 4.14 -0.91
C ASN A 273 13.82 5.07 -2.12
N LYS A 274 13.00 6.12 -2.00
CA LYS A 274 12.93 7.18 -3.03
C LYS A 274 14.28 7.84 -3.28
N ASN A 275 15.06 8.06 -2.23
CA ASN A 275 16.41 8.60 -2.37
C ASN A 275 17.36 7.57 -3.02
N SER A 276 17.30 6.29 -2.62
CA SER A 276 18.09 5.23 -3.24
C SER A 276 17.83 5.08 -4.74
N ILE A 277 16.56 5.19 -5.18
CA ILE A 277 16.20 5.22 -6.61
C ILE A 277 16.90 6.38 -7.31
N LYS A 278 16.87 7.59 -6.73
CA LYS A 278 17.50 8.77 -7.32
C LYS A 278 19.01 8.62 -7.41
N ILE A 279 19.65 8.17 -6.34
CA ILE A 279 21.10 7.94 -6.32
C ILE A 279 21.49 6.96 -7.43
N ILE A 280 20.82 5.81 -7.51
CA ILE A 280 21.15 4.80 -8.52
C ILE A 280 20.79 5.30 -9.94
N GLY A 281 19.64 5.94 -10.11
CA GLY A 281 19.19 6.42 -11.42
C GLY A 281 19.99 7.62 -11.96
N GLU A 282 20.47 8.52 -11.10
CA GLU A 282 21.23 9.73 -11.49
C GLU A 282 22.74 9.47 -11.58
N ASP A 283 23.32 8.67 -10.69
CA ASP A 283 24.78 8.44 -10.63
C ASP A 283 25.23 7.18 -11.39
N THR A 284 24.31 6.46 -12.06
CA THR A 284 24.62 5.25 -12.84
C THR A 284 23.82 5.17 -14.15
N ASP A 285 24.26 4.29 -15.05
CA ASP A 285 23.56 4.01 -16.32
C ASP A 285 22.32 3.11 -16.13
N LEU A 286 22.07 2.63 -14.92
CA LEU A 286 20.90 1.80 -14.65
C LEU A 286 19.61 2.62 -14.77
N ASN A 287 18.60 1.98 -15.35
CA ASN A 287 17.21 2.35 -15.14
C ASN A 287 16.81 1.94 -13.73
N ALA A 288 15.98 2.77 -13.10
CA ALA A 288 15.51 2.56 -11.74
C ALA A 288 13.99 2.76 -11.71
N GLN A 289 13.31 1.86 -11.01
CA GLN A 289 11.86 1.90 -10.79
C GLN A 289 11.59 1.69 -9.30
N GLY A 290 10.60 2.39 -8.76
CA GLY A 290 10.10 2.14 -7.42
C GLY A 290 8.60 2.35 -7.30
N TYR A 291 7.95 1.39 -6.62
CA TYR A 291 6.55 1.43 -6.28
C TYR A 291 6.37 1.18 -4.78
N PHE A 292 5.41 1.87 -4.17
CA PHE A 292 5.25 1.89 -2.71
C PHE A 292 3.82 1.52 -2.38
N VAL A 293 3.65 0.36 -1.73
CA VAL A 293 2.37 -0.09 -1.19
C VAL A 293 2.22 0.52 0.20
N TYR A 294 1.16 1.32 0.36
CA TYR A 294 0.76 1.89 1.65
C TYR A 294 -0.49 1.16 2.15
N ASP A 295 -0.59 1.01 3.46
CA ASP A 295 -1.85 0.65 4.11
C ASP A 295 -2.81 1.87 4.12
N SER A 296 -4.10 1.60 4.20
CA SER A 296 -5.16 2.57 4.53
C SER A 296 -4.96 3.25 5.89
N LYS A 297 -4.29 2.57 6.84
CA LYS A 297 -4.02 3.10 8.18
C LYS A 297 -2.96 4.20 8.14
N LYS A 298 -3.22 5.32 8.82
CA LYS A 298 -2.38 6.52 8.75
C LYS A 298 -1.10 6.48 9.56
N SER A 299 -1.05 5.68 10.63
CA SER A 299 0.15 5.52 11.45
C SER A 299 0.34 4.08 11.87
N GLY A 300 1.59 3.66 12.07
CA GLY A 300 1.92 2.33 12.54
C GLY A 300 1.49 1.21 11.59
N ALA A 301 1.35 1.52 10.31
CA ALA A 301 0.91 0.60 9.29
C ALA A 301 2.08 0.08 8.48
N VAL A 302 1.95 -1.10 7.91
CA VAL A 302 3.00 -1.67 7.07
C VAL A 302 3.10 -0.88 5.77
N THR A 303 4.33 -0.61 5.34
CA THR A 303 4.65 -0.08 4.03
C THR A 303 5.59 -1.05 3.34
N VAL A 304 5.29 -1.40 2.09
CA VAL A 304 6.13 -2.31 1.31
C VAL A 304 6.63 -1.57 0.09
N SER A 305 7.95 -1.37 0.02
CA SER A 305 8.60 -0.73 -1.13
C SER A 305 9.12 -1.81 -2.07
N HIS A 306 8.77 -1.70 -3.34
CA HIS A 306 9.23 -2.57 -4.42
C HIS A 306 10.15 -1.76 -5.33
N LEU A 307 11.41 -2.17 -5.41
CA LEU A 307 12.44 -1.50 -6.21
C LEU A 307 12.95 -2.42 -7.30
N ARG A 308 13.20 -1.88 -8.48
CA ARG A 308 13.84 -2.58 -9.59
C ARG A 308 14.94 -1.75 -10.21
N PHE A 309 16.03 -2.40 -10.57
CA PHE A 309 17.17 -1.79 -11.26
C PHE A 309 17.65 -2.67 -12.40
N GLY A 310 18.02 -2.09 -13.54
CA GLY A 310 18.53 -2.83 -14.68
C GLY A 310 19.02 -1.92 -15.80
N THR A 311 19.75 -2.48 -16.77
CA THR A 311 20.29 -1.72 -17.89
C THR A 311 19.23 -1.39 -18.95
N ALA A 312 18.23 -2.25 -19.13
CA ALA A 312 17.12 -2.01 -20.03
C ALA A 312 16.01 -1.15 -19.39
N PRO A 313 15.18 -0.43 -20.18
CA PRO A 313 13.99 0.25 -19.69
C PRO A 313 13.05 -0.72 -18.95
N ILE A 314 12.56 -0.33 -17.78
CA ILE A 314 11.75 -1.18 -16.92
C ILE A 314 10.27 -0.96 -17.24
N ARG A 315 9.58 -2.01 -17.71
CA ARG A 315 8.14 -1.99 -18.04
C ARG A 315 7.26 -2.70 -17.02
N SER A 316 7.86 -3.25 -15.97
CA SER A 316 7.20 -4.10 -14.99
C SER A 316 6.25 -3.31 -14.09
N ALA A 317 5.09 -2.92 -14.61
CA ALA A 317 4.05 -2.14 -13.92
C ALA A 317 3.18 -3.01 -12.99
N TYR A 318 3.83 -3.82 -12.16
CA TYR A 318 3.27 -4.77 -11.20
C TYR A 318 4.24 -4.92 -10.01
N LEU A 319 3.81 -5.52 -8.90
CA LEU A 319 4.65 -5.73 -7.71
C LEU A 319 5.81 -6.72 -7.98
N VAL A 320 6.85 -6.70 -7.14
CA VAL A 320 7.85 -7.78 -7.15
C VAL A 320 7.17 -9.04 -6.64
N ASP A 321 7.19 -10.10 -7.44
CA ASP A 321 6.46 -11.33 -7.14
C ASP A 321 7.24 -12.25 -6.18
N GLU A 322 6.60 -13.36 -5.82
CA GLU A 322 7.18 -14.44 -5.00
C GLU A 322 8.51 -14.93 -5.59
N ASN A 323 9.52 -15.07 -4.73
CA ASN A 323 10.86 -15.55 -5.07
C ASN A 323 11.64 -14.74 -6.13
N ASP A 324 11.32 -13.47 -6.37
CA ASP A 324 12.05 -12.61 -7.32
C ASP A 324 13.10 -11.70 -6.66
N ALA A 325 12.89 -11.33 -5.40
CA ALA A 325 13.70 -10.34 -4.69
C ALA A 325 15.07 -10.91 -4.31
N GLY A 326 16.13 -10.36 -4.91
CA GLY A 326 17.52 -10.64 -4.52
C GLY A 326 17.89 -10.02 -3.18
N PHE A 327 17.12 -9.03 -2.72
CA PHE A 327 17.31 -8.35 -1.44
C PHE A 327 15.95 -8.08 -0.79
N VAL A 328 15.80 -8.50 0.46
CA VAL A 328 14.64 -8.19 1.29
C VAL A 328 15.11 -7.57 2.61
N ALA A 329 14.53 -6.43 3.00
CA ALA A 329 14.79 -5.81 4.30
C ALA A 329 13.51 -5.69 5.12
N CYS A 330 13.61 -6.01 6.41
CA CYS A 330 12.57 -5.83 7.40
C CYS A 330 13.04 -4.84 8.47
N HIS A 331 12.45 -3.64 8.48
CA HIS A 331 12.89 -2.54 9.33
C HIS A 331 12.22 -2.55 10.71
N GLN A 332 11.23 -3.42 10.93
CA GLN A 332 10.60 -3.64 12.23
C GLN A 332 10.49 -5.13 12.53
N THR A 333 11.08 -5.59 13.63
CA THR A 333 11.08 -7.00 14.02
C THR A 333 9.66 -7.56 14.16
N VAL A 334 8.70 -6.79 14.68
CA VAL A 334 7.32 -7.26 14.87
C VAL A 334 6.64 -7.75 13.59
N PHE A 335 7.08 -7.30 12.41
CA PHE A 335 6.51 -7.77 11.15
C PHE A 335 6.82 -9.24 10.88
N THR A 336 7.90 -9.79 11.45
CA THR A 336 8.24 -11.22 11.29
C THR A 336 7.22 -12.15 11.94
N GLU A 337 6.47 -11.67 12.93
CA GLU A 337 5.42 -12.42 13.62
C GLU A 337 4.08 -12.40 12.87
N ARG A 338 3.87 -11.41 12.00
CA ARG A 338 2.55 -11.08 11.44
C ARG A 338 2.45 -11.25 9.93
N TYR A 339 3.54 -11.02 9.22
CA TYR A 339 3.57 -11.01 7.76
C TYR A 339 4.57 -12.04 7.26
N ASP A 340 4.26 -12.57 6.09
CA ASP A 340 5.21 -13.37 5.31
C ASP A 340 6.22 -12.42 4.63
N VAL A 341 7.18 -11.95 5.42
CA VAL A 341 8.16 -10.93 4.97
C VAL A 341 9.16 -11.49 3.96
N LEU A 342 9.36 -12.81 3.91
CA LEU A 342 10.29 -13.49 3.01
C LEU A 342 9.63 -14.10 1.78
N LYS A 343 8.30 -13.98 1.64
CA LYS A 343 7.53 -14.32 0.44
C LYS A 343 8.21 -13.99 -0.88
N GLN A 344 8.69 -12.75 -1.03
CA GLN A 344 9.37 -12.29 -2.25
C GLN A 344 10.86 -12.68 -2.32
N ALA A 345 11.49 -13.09 -1.22
CA ALA A 345 12.91 -13.42 -1.20
C ALA A 345 13.19 -14.64 -2.09
N ARG A 346 14.10 -14.47 -3.05
CA ARG A 346 14.58 -15.56 -3.90
C ARG A 346 15.57 -16.47 -3.15
N PRO A 347 15.71 -17.75 -3.52
CA PRO A 347 16.78 -18.61 -3.01
C PRO A 347 18.18 -18.00 -3.20
N GLY A 348 19.03 -18.07 -2.18
CA GLY A 348 20.35 -17.44 -2.13
C GLY A 348 20.31 -15.90 -2.02
N GLY A 349 19.13 -15.31 -1.82
CA GLY A 349 18.95 -13.87 -1.65
C GLY A 349 19.47 -13.34 -0.31
N VAL A 350 19.51 -12.02 -0.17
CA VAL A 350 19.91 -11.35 1.07
C VAL A 350 18.68 -10.99 1.89
N PHE A 351 18.68 -11.34 3.18
CA PHE A 351 17.70 -10.86 4.15
C PHE A 351 18.37 -9.95 5.18
N LEU A 352 17.88 -8.72 5.33
CA LEU A 352 18.32 -7.77 6.34
C LEU A 352 17.20 -7.55 7.36
N LEU A 353 17.51 -7.72 8.65
CA LEU A 353 16.58 -7.48 9.75
C LEU A 353 17.10 -6.40 10.70
N ASN A 354 16.26 -5.40 10.99
CA ASN A 354 16.46 -4.54 12.15
C ASN A 354 15.98 -5.26 13.41
N THR A 355 16.88 -5.53 14.35
CA THR A 355 16.58 -6.23 15.62
C THR A 355 17.59 -5.87 16.71
N ALA A 356 17.14 -5.87 17.97
CA ALA A 356 18.02 -5.72 19.13
C ALA A 356 18.74 -7.04 19.51
N ALA A 357 18.35 -8.17 18.92
CA ALA A 357 19.02 -9.45 19.16
C ALA A 357 20.45 -9.43 18.60
N THR A 358 21.38 -10.07 19.31
CA THR A 358 22.77 -10.17 18.86
C THR A 358 22.89 -11.14 17.67
N PRO A 359 23.95 -11.07 16.85
CA PRO A 359 24.11 -11.97 15.71
C PRO A 359 24.03 -13.46 16.07
N GLU A 360 24.46 -13.84 17.28
CA GLU A 360 24.43 -15.21 17.80
C GLU A 360 23.03 -15.68 18.21
N THR A 361 22.15 -14.75 18.58
CA THR A 361 20.80 -15.05 19.11
C THR A 361 19.68 -14.65 18.15
N ALA A 362 20.00 -13.87 17.11
CA ALA A 362 19.02 -13.29 16.22
C ALA A 362 18.21 -14.33 15.46
N LEU A 363 18.86 -15.39 14.96
CA LEU A 363 18.13 -16.46 14.26
C LEU A 363 17.14 -17.11 15.22
N ASP A 364 17.55 -17.47 16.44
CA ASP A 364 16.70 -18.14 17.43
C ASP A 364 15.56 -17.28 17.97
N SER A 365 15.70 -15.95 17.90
CA SER A 365 14.63 -15.01 18.28
C SER A 365 13.45 -14.99 17.29
N LEU A 366 13.61 -15.54 16.08
CA LEU A 366 12.60 -15.48 15.03
C LEU A 366 11.56 -16.60 15.12
N PRO A 367 10.33 -16.37 14.61
CA PRO A 367 9.34 -17.43 14.46
C PRO A 367 9.88 -18.61 13.65
N GLU A 368 9.48 -19.82 14.03
CA GLU A 368 9.99 -21.07 13.45
C GLU A 368 9.81 -21.15 11.93
N ASN A 369 8.66 -20.72 11.42
CA ASN A 369 8.39 -20.67 9.98
C ASN A 369 9.43 -19.82 9.25
N LEU A 370 9.76 -18.66 9.80
CA LEU A 370 10.72 -17.75 9.20
C LEU A 370 12.15 -18.31 9.28
N ARG A 371 12.52 -18.94 10.40
CA ARG A 371 13.83 -19.63 10.54
C ARG A 371 13.98 -20.72 9.48
N ARG A 372 12.95 -21.54 9.28
CA ARG A 372 12.93 -22.58 8.25
C ARG A 372 13.08 -21.98 6.87
N GLU A 373 12.33 -20.93 6.55
CA GLU A 373 12.42 -20.29 5.24
C GLU A 373 13.80 -19.67 4.96
N ILE A 374 14.45 -19.08 5.97
CA ILE A 374 15.83 -18.58 5.87
C ILE A 374 16.79 -19.72 5.50
N VAL A 375 16.64 -20.89 6.12
CA VAL A 375 17.49 -22.07 5.88
C VAL A 375 17.17 -22.71 4.52
N ASP A 376 15.90 -22.98 4.23
CA ASP A 376 15.43 -23.67 3.02
C ASP A 376 15.74 -22.86 1.74
N LYS A 377 15.64 -21.53 1.82
CA LYS A 377 16.02 -20.63 0.73
C LYS A 377 17.52 -20.29 0.73
N GLU A 378 18.32 -20.84 1.65
CA GLU A 378 19.76 -20.57 1.76
C GLU A 378 20.08 -19.06 1.80
N LEU A 379 19.29 -18.28 2.56
CA LEU A 379 19.40 -16.83 2.56
C LEU A 379 20.68 -16.36 3.24
N VAL A 380 21.28 -15.31 2.69
CA VAL A 380 22.35 -14.57 3.36
C VAL A 380 21.73 -13.62 4.38
N PHE A 381 21.70 -14.04 5.63
CA PHE A 381 21.04 -13.31 6.71
C PHE A 381 21.96 -12.29 7.39
N TRP A 382 21.50 -11.04 7.47
CA TRP A 382 22.16 -9.91 8.12
C TRP A 382 21.25 -9.26 9.16
N VAL A 383 21.85 -8.78 10.24
CA VAL A 383 21.17 -8.09 11.32
C VAL A 383 21.87 -6.80 11.71
N ILE A 384 21.10 -5.86 12.22
CA ILE A 384 21.57 -4.60 12.82
C ILE A 384 20.56 -4.12 13.88
N ASP A 385 21.05 -3.56 14.98
CA ASP A 385 20.21 -2.77 15.89
C ASP A 385 20.24 -1.31 15.44
N ALA A 386 19.38 -0.97 14.47
CA ALA A 386 19.39 0.35 13.86
C ALA A 386 18.96 1.45 14.84
N TYR A 387 18.13 1.13 15.84
CA TYR A 387 17.72 2.11 16.85
C TYR A 387 18.86 2.43 17.81
N LYS A 388 19.61 1.42 18.25
CA LYS A 388 20.82 1.64 19.05
C LYS A 388 21.86 2.44 18.27
N VAL A 389 22.12 2.07 17.01
CA VAL A 389 23.06 2.81 16.15
C VAL A 389 22.59 4.26 15.96
N ALA A 390 21.29 4.50 15.78
CA ALA A 390 20.75 5.85 15.67
C ALA A 390 20.94 6.66 16.95
N ALA A 391 20.71 6.06 18.13
CA ALA A 391 20.92 6.71 19.41
C ALA A 391 22.40 7.04 19.65
N ASP A 392 23.29 6.08 19.42
CA ASP A 392 24.74 6.22 19.60
C ASP A 392 25.36 7.20 18.58
N ALA A 393 24.72 7.39 17.41
CA ALA A 393 25.08 8.39 16.40
C ALA A 393 24.36 9.75 16.57
N GLU A 394 23.62 9.96 17.66
CA GLU A 394 22.86 11.19 17.95
C GLU A 394 21.77 11.54 16.90
N MET A 395 21.22 10.53 16.21
CA MET A 395 20.12 10.65 15.25
C MET A 395 18.72 10.44 15.86
N GLY A 396 18.64 10.20 17.18
CA GLY A 396 17.40 9.88 17.87
C GLY A 396 16.84 8.52 17.43
N ARG A 397 15.55 8.46 17.08
CA ARG A 397 14.88 7.22 16.63
C ARG A 397 14.83 7.05 15.09
N ARG A 398 15.64 7.80 14.33
CA ARG A 398 15.61 7.79 12.86
C ARG A 398 16.56 6.73 12.31
N ILE A 399 16.00 5.64 11.79
CA ILE A 399 16.76 4.50 11.25
C ILE A 399 16.97 4.56 9.72
N ASN A 400 16.37 5.54 9.04
CA ASN A 400 16.33 5.63 7.58
C ASN A 400 17.72 5.65 6.91
N THR A 401 18.65 6.52 7.36
CA THR A 401 20.02 6.60 6.82
C THR A 401 20.80 5.30 7.09
N ILE A 402 20.57 4.67 8.25
CA ILE A 402 21.23 3.43 8.67
C ILE A 402 20.78 2.28 7.76
N MET A 403 19.48 2.04 7.65
CA MET A 403 18.93 0.97 6.81
C MET A 403 19.26 1.18 5.32
N GLN A 404 19.25 2.43 4.85
CA GLN A 404 19.70 2.78 3.50
C GLN A 404 21.17 2.40 3.27
N THR A 405 22.04 2.69 4.24
CA THR A 405 23.46 2.35 4.18
C THR A 405 23.66 0.84 4.12
N CYS A 406 22.90 0.07 4.91
CA CYS A 406 22.91 -1.39 4.84
C CYS A 406 22.57 -1.88 3.42
N PHE A 407 21.47 -1.39 2.82
CA PHE A 407 21.07 -1.76 1.47
C PHE A 407 22.19 -1.54 0.44
N PHE A 408 22.79 -0.35 0.41
CA PHE A 408 23.89 -0.06 -0.51
C PHE A 408 25.13 -0.92 -0.25
N ALA A 409 25.42 -1.25 1.01
CA ALA A 409 26.60 -2.02 1.38
C ALA A 409 26.50 -3.51 1.00
N ILE A 410 25.30 -4.10 1.02
CA ILE A 410 25.12 -5.57 0.90
C ILE A 410 24.15 -6.02 -0.21
N SER A 411 23.47 -5.11 -0.93
CA SER A 411 22.54 -5.50 -2.01
C SER A 411 23.23 -6.04 -3.26
N GLY A 412 24.51 -5.71 -3.48
CA GLY A 412 25.26 -6.10 -4.67
C GLY A 412 24.86 -5.37 -5.96
N ILE A 413 23.99 -4.35 -5.90
CA ILE A 413 23.61 -3.53 -7.07
C ILE A 413 24.79 -2.66 -7.52
N LEU A 414 25.56 -2.14 -6.57
CA LEU A 414 26.79 -1.38 -6.81
C LEU A 414 27.96 -2.01 -6.06
N PRO A 415 29.19 -1.89 -6.58
CA PRO A 415 30.39 -2.19 -5.80
C PRO A 415 30.40 -1.39 -4.50
N ARG A 416 30.75 -2.02 -3.37
CA ARG A 416 30.65 -1.45 -2.03
C ARG A 416 31.30 -0.06 -1.88
N GLU A 417 32.49 0.14 -2.45
CA GLU A 417 33.20 1.43 -2.38
C GLU A 417 32.47 2.54 -3.16
N GLN A 418 31.93 2.21 -4.34
CA GLN A 418 31.13 3.13 -5.13
C GLN A 418 29.83 3.47 -4.40
N ALA A 419 29.20 2.47 -3.78
CA ALA A 419 27.97 2.64 -3.03
C ALA A 419 28.15 3.59 -1.83
N ILE A 420 29.20 3.41 -1.02
CA ILE A 420 29.52 4.30 0.11
C ILE A 420 29.80 5.73 -0.37
N THR A 421 30.55 5.87 -1.46
CA THR A 421 30.86 7.18 -2.05
C THR A 421 29.60 7.90 -2.52
N ALA A 422 28.70 7.19 -3.21
CA ALA A 422 27.44 7.72 -3.71
C ALA A 422 26.53 8.19 -2.55
N ILE A 423 26.42 7.41 -1.47
CA ILE A 423 25.65 7.81 -0.28
C ILE A 423 26.21 9.09 0.35
N LYS A 424 27.54 9.15 0.60
CA LYS A 424 28.16 10.34 1.21
C LYS A 424 27.99 11.58 0.33
N LYS A 425 28.12 11.44 -1.00
CA LYS A 425 27.84 12.51 -1.97
C LYS A 425 26.38 12.97 -1.93
N ALA A 426 25.43 12.04 -1.80
CA ALA A 426 24.00 12.36 -1.71
C ALA A 426 23.64 13.09 -0.39
N VAL A 427 24.27 12.70 0.72
CA VAL A 427 24.16 13.40 2.01
C VAL A 427 24.66 14.85 1.87
N GLU A 428 25.82 15.05 1.24
CA GLU A 428 26.37 16.39 0.98
C GLU A 428 25.43 17.24 0.11
N LYS A 429 24.92 16.69 -0.99
CA LYS A 429 23.95 17.36 -1.87
C LYS A 429 22.67 17.77 -1.11
N THR A 430 22.20 16.92 -0.19
CA THR A 430 20.93 17.13 0.53
C THR A 430 21.05 18.09 1.71
N TYR A 431 22.14 17.98 2.49
CA TYR A 431 22.30 18.66 3.77
C TYR A 431 23.46 19.66 3.83
N GLY A 432 24.39 19.64 2.86
CA GLY A 432 25.59 20.49 2.87
C GLY A 432 25.27 21.99 2.85
N THR A 433 24.21 22.39 2.14
CA THR A 433 23.72 23.78 2.13
C THR A 433 22.96 24.17 3.40
N LYS A 434 22.49 23.20 4.19
CA LYS A 434 21.64 23.41 5.37
C LYS A 434 22.45 23.41 6.67
N SER A 435 23.34 22.44 6.87
CA SER A 435 24.12 22.32 8.11
C SER A 435 25.27 21.32 7.98
N LYS A 436 26.50 21.78 8.24
CA LYS A 436 27.69 20.93 8.35
C LYS A 436 27.57 19.88 9.45
N ARG A 437 26.97 20.24 10.59
CA ARG A 437 26.72 19.30 11.70
C ARG A 437 25.82 18.14 11.25
N LEU A 438 24.79 18.40 10.43
CA LEU A 438 23.91 17.33 9.93
C LEU A 438 24.65 16.39 8.97
N VAL A 439 25.54 16.93 8.13
CA VAL A 439 26.41 16.11 7.26
C VAL A 439 27.31 15.21 8.10
N GLU A 440 28.01 15.78 9.08
CA GLU A 440 28.92 15.03 9.97
C GLU A 440 28.18 13.92 10.75
N LEU A 441 26.98 14.22 11.26
CA LEU A 441 26.13 13.22 11.93
C LEU A 441 25.73 12.08 10.99
N ASN A 442 25.35 12.37 9.75
CA ASN A 442 25.02 11.33 8.77
C ASN A 442 26.27 10.53 8.37
N HIS A 443 27.43 11.16 8.20
CA HIS A 443 28.69 10.45 7.94
C HIS A 443 29.08 9.51 9.08
N ARG A 444 28.98 9.99 10.33
CA ARG A 444 29.18 9.15 11.52
C ARG A 444 28.20 7.97 11.54
N ALA A 445 26.92 8.21 11.26
CA ALA A 445 25.92 7.16 11.21
C ALA A 445 26.22 6.12 10.11
N ILE A 446 26.67 6.54 8.93
CA ILE A 446 27.11 5.65 7.85
C ILE A 446 28.27 4.77 8.33
N ASP A 447 29.31 5.36 8.91
CA ASP A 447 30.50 4.64 9.34
C ASP A 447 30.17 3.67 10.51
N MET A 448 29.34 4.10 11.47
CA MET A 448 28.84 3.24 12.54
C MET A 448 27.97 2.11 12.01
N THR A 449 27.11 2.38 11.03
CA THR A 449 26.28 1.33 10.40
C THR A 449 27.15 0.21 9.84
N LEU A 450 28.23 0.57 9.12
CA LEU A 450 29.13 -0.42 8.52
C LEU A 450 29.90 -1.25 9.58
N ALA A 451 30.13 -0.69 10.77
CA ALA A 451 30.79 -1.40 11.88
C ALA A 451 29.82 -2.31 12.67
N HIS A 452 28.53 -1.98 12.69
CA HIS A 452 27.48 -2.68 13.45
C HIS A 452 26.55 -3.54 12.58
N LEU A 453 26.85 -3.68 11.29
CA LEU A 453 26.15 -4.56 10.36
C LEU A 453 26.80 -5.94 10.38
N HIS A 454 26.07 -6.94 10.87
CA HIS A 454 26.61 -8.27 11.13
C HIS A 454 25.91 -9.35 10.31
N ARG A 455 26.70 -10.26 9.75
CA ARG A 455 26.19 -11.47 9.09
C ARG A 455 25.95 -12.55 10.14
N VAL A 456 24.81 -13.23 10.05
CA VAL A 456 24.45 -14.35 10.92
C VAL A 456 24.88 -15.67 10.27
N ASP A 457 25.44 -16.59 11.06
CA ASP A 457 25.76 -17.94 10.60
C ASP A 457 24.50 -18.82 10.63
N VAL A 458 23.95 -19.11 9.45
CA VAL A 458 22.74 -19.93 9.27
C VAL A 458 23.06 -21.43 9.26
N ALA A 459 24.32 -21.82 9.03
CA ALA A 459 24.71 -23.22 8.79
C ALA A 459 24.57 -24.12 10.05
N GLN A 460 24.60 -23.53 11.24
CA GLN A 460 24.50 -24.26 12.51
C GLN A 460 23.04 -24.66 12.86
N ALA A 461 22.04 -24.18 12.12
CA ALA A 461 20.62 -24.42 12.40
C ALA A 461 20.04 -25.73 11.82
N SER A 462 20.89 -26.64 11.34
CA SER A 462 20.52 -27.90 10.64
C SER A 462 19.81 -28.97 11.51
N SER A 463 19.27 -28.61 12.67
CA SER A 463 18.60 -29.52 13.61
C SER A 463 17.18 -29.10 14.01
N LEU A 464 16.45 -28.40 13.12
CA LEU A 464 15.02 -28.14 13.33
C LEU A 464 14.21 -29.42 13.01
N ARG A 465 13.68 -30.08 14.05
CA ARG A 465 12.77 -31.23 13.92
C ARG A 465 11.41 -30.78 13.35
N PRO A 466 10.75 -31.59 12.50
CA PRO A 466 9.39 -31.32 12.11
C PRO A 466 8.43 -31.64 13.26
N GLU A 467 7.67 -30.65 13.74
CA GLU A 467 6.41 -30.92 14.43
C GLU A 467 5.21 -30.49 13.57
N ASN A 468 4.22 -31.38 13.56
CA ASN A 468 2.90 -31.16 13.00
C ASN A 468 2.08 -30.30 13.96
N GLY A 469 1.60 -29.16 13.50
CA GLY A 469 0.53 -28.44 14.18
C GLY A 469 0.58 -26.95 13.92
N ASN A 470 -0.47 -26.42 13.30
CA ASN A 470 -0.74 -25.00 13.22
C ASN A 470 -0.39 -24.32 14.55
N GLN A 471 0.60 -23.43 14.56
CA GLN A 471 0.65 -22.35 15.54
C GLN A 471 -0.55 -21.44 15.27
N THR A 472 -1.71 -21.92 15.71
CA THR A 472 -2.85 -21.08 16.00
C THR A 472 -2.37 -20.10 17.06
N GLN A 473 -2.63 -18.82 16.81
CA GLN A 473 -2.33 -17.68 17.69
C GLN A 473 -2.42 -18.09 19.16
N ALA A 474 -1.29 -18.08 19.85
CA ALA A 474 -1.25 -18.34 21.28
C ALA A 474 -1.97 -17.20 22.02
N GLY A 475 -3.09 -17.53 22.65
CA GLY A 475 -3.69 -16.75 23.74
C GLY A 475 -4.56 -15.57 23.30
N MET A 476 -5.67 -15.85 22.63
CA MET A 476 -6.92 -15.18 23.03
C MET A 476 -7.76 -16.24 23.75
N PRO A 477 -8.56 -15.90 24.78
CA PRO A 477 -9.64 -16.78 25.18
C PRO A 477 -10.45 -17.11 23.93
N ALA A 478 -11.14 -18.25 23.92
CA ALA A 478 -12.07 -18.60 22.86
C ALA A 478 -13.27 -17.63 22.85
N LEU A 479 -13.04 -16.35 22.57
CA LEU A 479 -13.97 -15.50 21.87
C LEU A 479 -14.38 -16.33 20.67
N GLN A 480 -15.66 -16.68 20.58
CA GLN A 480 -16.22 -17.17 19.34
C GLN A 480 -16.03 -16.05 18.33
N ILE A 481 -14.90 -16.06 17.61
CA ILE A 481 -14.62 -15.13 16.54
C ILE A 481 -15.71 -15.38 15.51
N PRO A 482 -16.56 -14.39 15.19
CA PRO A 482 -17.61 -14.60 14.21
C PRO A 482 -17.02 -15.10 12.90
N ASP A 483 -17.69 -16.03 12.23
CA ASP A 483 -17.16 -16.69 11.03
C ASP A 483 -16.67 -15.69 9.97
N PHE A 484 -17.45 -14.63 9.72
CA PHE A 484 -17.06 -13.57 8.80
C PHE A 484 -15.76 -12.83 9.21
N VAL A 485 -15.56 -12.62 10.51
CA VAL A 485 -14.31 -12.01 10.99
C VAL A 485 -13.14 -12.95 10.77
N ARG A 486 -13.30 -14.23 11.13
CA ARG A 486 -12.26 -15.26 11.02
C ARG A 486 -11.87 -15.52 9.56
N ASP A 487 -12.87 -15.68 8.69
CA ASP A 487 -12.66 -16.20 7.33
C ASP A 487 -12.49 -15.08 6.29
N VAL A 488 -12.85 -13.84 6.60
CA VAL A 488 -12.75 -12.69 5.68
C VAL A 488 -11.90 -11.57 6.25
N THR A 489 -12.23 -11.05 7.44
CA THR A 489 -11.60 -9.84 7.96
C THR A 489 -10.14 -10.07 8.38
N LEU A 490 -9.86 -11.15 9.12
CA LEU A 490 -8.50 -11.47 9.58
C LEU A 490 -7.53 -11.77 8.42
N PRO A 491 -7.92 -12.54 7.38
CA PRO A 491 -7.09 -12.68 6.17
C PRO A 491 -6.75 -11.34 5.51
N ILE A 492 -7.68 -10.39 5.47
CA ILE A 492 -7.40 -9.04 4.93
C ILE A 492 -6.38 -8.31 5.79
N TYR A 493 -6.51 -8.35 7.12
CA TYR A 493 -5.52 -7.76 8.03
C TYR A 493 -4.13 -8.37 7.90
N ALA A 494 -4.06 -9.67 7.56
CA ALA A 494 -2.82 -10.39 7.28
C ALA A 494 -2.25 -10.12 5.87
N GLY A 495 -2.89 -9.28 5.05
CA GLY A 495 -2.45 -8.99 3.69
C GLY A 495 -2.77 -10.11 2.68
N LEU A 496 -3.71 -11.00 3.01
CA LEU A 496 -4.11 -12.15 2.19
C LEU A 496 -5.44 -11.93 1.45
N GLY A 497 -5.92 -10.69 1.39
CA GLY A 497 -7.21 -10.33 0.79
C GLY A 497 -7.34 -10.73 -0.69
N ASP A 498 -6.24 -10.77 -1.45
CA ASP A 498 -6.25 -11.20 -2.85
C ASP A 498 -6.64 -12.68 -3.06
N ARG A 499 -6.51 -13.52 -2.02
CA ARG A 499 -6.90 -14.93 -2.06
C ARG A 499 -8.41 -15.15 -1.88
N LEU A 500 -9.11 -14.14 -1.35
CA LEU A 500 -10.54 -14.26 -1.07
C LEU A 500 -11.33 -14.31 -2.38
N PRO A 501 -12.24 -15.30 -2.54
CA PRO A 501 -13.07 -15.39 -3.72
C PRO A 501 -14.18 -14.33 -3.70
N VAL A 502 -14.84 -14.15 -4.84
CA VAL A 502 -15.96 -13.19 -4.98
C VAL A 502 -17.09 -13.53 -3.99
N SER A 503 -17.39 -14.81 -3.77
CA SER A 503 -18.43 -15.26 -2.81
C SER A 503 -18.20 -14.83 -1.35
N ALA A 504 -16.96 -14.51 -0.97
CA ALA A 504 -16.63 -14.08 0.39
C ALA A 504 -17.01 -12.61 0.66
N MET A 505 -17.24 -11.81 -0.39
CA MET A 505 -17.53 -10.37 -0.25
C MET A 505 -19.03 -10.14 0.02
N PRO A 506 -19.38 -9.18 0.90
CA PRO A 506 -20.77 -8.79 1.08
C PRO A 506 -21.32 -8.14 -0.21
N VAL A 507 -22.52 -8.57 -0.63
CA VAL A 507 -23.13 -8.19 -1.93
C VAL A 507 -23.33 -6.68 -2.08
N ASP A 508 -23.57 -5.98 -0.98
CA ASP A 508 -23.84 -4.54 -0.91
C ASP A 508 -22.69 -3.74 -0.27
N GLY A 509 -21.59 -4.40 0.09
CA GLY A 509 -20.48 -3.76 0.80
C GLY A 509 -20.72 -3.52 2.30
N THR A 510 -21.73 -4.14 2.93
CA THR A 510 -21.97 -4.01 4.37
C THR A 510 -21.02 -4.90 5.19
N TRP A 511 -20.34 -4.31 6.19
CA TRP A 511 -19.37 -5.00 7.07
C TRP A 511 -19.86 -5.07 8.52
N PRO A 512 -19.50 -6.13 9.27
CA PRO A 512 -19.78 -6.18 10.71
C PRO A 512 -18.95 -5.12 11.47
N VAL A 513 -19.52 -4.63 12.58
CA VAL A 513 -18.85 -3.68 13.47
C VAL A 513 -17.96 -4.38 14.50
N GLY A 514 -17.09 -3.62 15.18
CA GLY A 514 -16.30 -4.13 16.31
C GLY A 514 -15.21 -5.14 15.93
N THR A 515 -14.72 -5.09 14.69
CA THR A 515 -13.69 -6.02 14.19
C THR A 515 -12.26 -5.60 14.58
N ALA A 516 -12.02 -4.32 14.87
CA ALA A 516 -10.70 -3.80 15.22
C ALA A 516 -10.08 -4.46 16.48
N LYS A 517 -10.92 -4.93 17.41
CA LYS A 517 -10.47 -5.62 18.63
C LYS A 517 -9.70 -6.92 18.37
N TYR A 518 -9.88 -7.53 17.20
CA TYR A 518 -9.16 -8.75 16.80
C TYR A 518 -7.84 -8.47 16.08
N GLU A 519 -7.52 -7.21 15.79
CA GLU A 519 -6.32 -6.88 14.99
C GLU A 519 -5.02 -6.98 15.80
N LYS A 520 -5.02 -6.53 17.07
CA LYS A 520 -3.91 -6.61 18.02
C LYS A 520 -2.56 -6.26 17.39
N ARG A 521 -2.43 -5.00 16.98
CA ARG A 521 -1.40 -4.54 16.06
C ARG A 521 0.03 -4.63 16.61
N ASN A 522 0.18 -4.49 17.91
CA ASN A 522 1.43 -4.55 18.67
C ASN A 522 2.52 -3.63 18.10
N ILE A 523 2.20 -2.34 17.93
CA ILE A 523 3.10 -1.35 17.30
C ILE A 523 3.75 -0.38 18.29
N ALA A 524 3.36 -0.41 19.55
CA ALA A 524 3.93 0.44 20.58
C ALA A 524 5.33 -0.05 20.99
N LEU A 525 6.29 0.86 21.05
CA LEU A 525 7.61 0.61 21.68
C LEU A 525 7.54 0.75 23.20
N GLU A 526 6.67 1.66 23.66
CA GLU A 526 6.46 1.97 25.07
C GLU A 526 4.95 2.05 25.35
N ILE A 527 4.55 1.61 26.54
CA ILE A 527 3.16 1.63 27.01
C ILE A 527 3.05 2.38 28.36
N PRO A 528 1.90 2.99 28.68
CA PRO A 528 1.69 3.64 29.97
C PRO A 528 1.55 2.62 31.10
N VAL A 529 2.37 2.77 32.15
CA VAL A 529 2.33 2.00 33.39
C VAL A 529 1.70 2.84 34.50
N TRP A 530 0.66 2.29 35.12
CA TRP A 530 -0.10 2.94 36.19
C TRP A 530 0.60 2.84 37.55
N ASP A 531 0.76 3.97 38.23
CA ASP A 531 1.20 4.06 39.63
C ASP A 531 -0.01 4.40 40.53
N GLU A 532 -0.53 3.35 41.17
CA GLU A 532 -1.75 3.39 41.94
C GLU A 532 -1.64 4.20 43.24
N ALA A 533 -0.43 4.37 43.78
CA ALA A 533 -0.19 5.11 45.02
C ALA A 533 -0.39 6.62 44.83
N LEU A 534 -0.05 7.13 43.64
CA LEU A 534 -0.20 8.54 43.29
C LEU A 534 -1.60 8.86 42.73
N CYS A 535 -2.24 7.92 42.04
CA CYS A 535 -3.43 8.18 41.23
C CYS A 535 -4.63 8.77 42.02
N THR A 536 -5.20 9.86 41.52
CA THR A 536 -6.39 10.51 42.09
C THR A 536 -7.72 10.05 41.50
N GLN A 537 -7.71 9.07 40.59
CA GLN A 537 -8.89 8.48 39.95
C GLN A 537 -9.71 9.49 39.11
N CYS A 538 -9.04 10.41 38.41
CA CYS A 538 -9.71 11.48 37.65
C CYS A 538 -10.19 11.10 36.24
N GLY A 539 -9.84 9.93 35.70
CA GLY A 539 -10.26 9.48 34.37
C GLY A 539 -9.62 10.21 33.18
N LYS A 540 -8.79 11.23 33.38
CA LYS A 540 -8.23 12.04 32.26
C LYS A 540 -7.38 11.24 31.28
N CYS A 541 -6.60 10.28 31.76
CA CYS A 541 -5.79 9.39 30.93
C CYS A 541 -6.64 8.55 29.97
N VAL A 542 -7.77 8.02 30.46
CA VAL A 542 -8.79 7.34 29.64
C VAL A 542 -9.42 8.34 28.69
N PHE A 543 -9.77 9.54 29.18
CA PHE A 543 -10.42 10.57 28.38
C PHE A 543 -9.65 10.95 27.12
N VAL A 544 -8.35 11.20 27.23
CA VAL A 544 -7.56 11.67 26.09
C VAL A 544 -7.10 10.55 25.17
N CYS A 545 -7.22 9.28 25.56
CA CYS A 545 -6.68 8.18 24.77
C CYS A 545 -7.38 8.09 23.39
N PRO A 546 -6.65 8.30 22.28
CA PRO A 546 -7.26 8.33 20.95
C PRO A 546 -7.63 6.94 20.40
N HIS A 547 -7.20 5.86 21.04
CA HIS A 547 -7.42 4.49 20.55
C HIS A 547 -8.20 3.61 21.54
N SER A 548 -8.69 4.16 22.65
CA SER A 548 -9.33 3.37 23.73
C SER A 548 -8.42 2.27 24.31
N ALA A 549 -7.10 2.51 24.23
CA ALA A 549 -6.05 1.60 24.66
C ALA A 549 -5.71 1.73 26.15
N ILE A 550 -6.33 2.64 26.89
CA ILE A 550 -6.35 2.63 28.35
C ILE A 550 -7.80 2.87 28.80
N ARG A 551 -8.30 2.01 29.69
CA ARG A 551 -9.67 2.02 30.19
C ARG A 551 -9.70 2.07 31.70
N ALA A 552 -10.83 2.49 32.25
CA ALA A 552 -11.10 2.42 33.67
C ALA A 552 -12.36 1.62 33.91
N ARG A 553 -12.36 0.80 34.96
CA ARG A 553 -13.56 0.08 35.40
C ARG A 553 -13.65 0.12 36.91
N ILE A 554 -14.89 0.18 37.39
CA ILE A 554 -15.24 0.11 38.79
C ILE A 554 -16.08 -1.14 39.03
N PHE A 555 -15.75 -1.90 40.07
CA PHE A 555 -16.33 -3.22 40.33
C PHE A 555 -16.33 -3.55 41.83
N PRO A 556 -17.21 -4.45 42.30
CA PRO A 556 -17.17 -4.93 43.69
C PRO A 556 -15.89 -5.74 43.93
N ILE A 557 -15.35 -5.70 45.16
CA ILE A 557 -14.11 -6.41 45.50
C ILE A 557 -14.16 -7.91 45.20
N ASP A 558 -15.33 -8.55 45.32
CA ASP A 558 -15.51 -9.98 45.04
C ASP A 558 -15.28 -10.33 43.57
N ALA A 559 -15.51 -9.38 42.65
CA ALA A 559 -15.21 -9.54 41.23
C ALA A 559 -13.70 -9.53 40.93
N ALA A 560 -12.85 -9.17 41.90
CA ALA A 560 -11.40 -9.30 41.80
C ALA A 560 -10.90 -10.73 42.10
N THR A 561 -11.78 -11.67 42.44
CA THR A 561 -11.41 -13.05 42.73
C THR A 561 -10.81 -13.70 41.48
N GLY A 562 -9.61 -14.28 41.62
CA GLY A 562 -8.89 -14.89 40.51
C GLY A 562 -8.17 -13.89 39.58
N ALA A 563 -8.06 -12.63 39.98
CA ALA A 563 -7.24 -11.66 39.26
C ALA A 563 -5.76 -12.12 39.21
N PRO A 564 -5.06 -11.90 38.09
CA PRO A 564 -3.61 -12.10 38.02
C PRO A 564 -2.88 -11.35 39.14
N GLU A 565 -1.74 -11.86 39.62
CA GLU A 565 -0.98 -11.21 40.70
C GLU A 565 -0.55 -9.77 40.35
N THR A 566 -0.37 -9.51 39.05
CA THR A 566 0.05 -8.21 38.53
C THR A 566 -1.13 -7.27 38.22
N PHE A 567 -2.38 -7.74 38.36
CA PHE A 567 -3.57 -6.94 38.09
C PHE A 567 -3.79 -5.88 39.18
N LYS A 568 -3.53 -4.63 38.81
CA LYS A 568 -3.63 -3.50 39.73
C LYS A 568 -5.07 -3.07 39.94
N HIS A 569 -5.45 -2.86 41.20
CA HIS A 569 -6.73 -2.26 41.59
C HIS A 569 -6.65 -1.61 42.98
N VAL A 570 -7.39 -0.52 43.19
CA VAL A 570 -7.41 0.24 44.46
C VAL A 570 -8.84 0.53 44.93
N PRO A 571 -9.08 0.86 46.22
CA PRO A 571 -10.39 1.30 46.68
C PRO A 571 -10.86 2.54 45.91
N ALA A 572 -12.13 2.58 45.52
CA ALA A 572 -12.71 3.79 44.92
C ALA A 572 -12.70 4.93 45.95
N LYS A 573 -12.24 6.12 45.53
CA LYS A 573 -12.09 7.29 46.40
C LYS A 573 -13.39 8.11 46.52
N SER A 574 -14.25 8.07 45.51
CA SER A 574 -15.53 8.81 45.57
C SER A 574 -16.49 8.14 46.54
N LYS A 575 -17.20 8.97 47.31
CA LYS A 575 -18.30 8.53 48.20
C LYS A 575 -19.60 8.21 47.43
N ASP A 576 -19.62 8.49 46.14
CA ASP A 576 -20.75 8.17 45.26
C ASP A 576 -20.87 6.65 45.00
N TYR A 577 -19.82 5.88 45.30
CA TYR A 577 -19.80 4.43 45.10
C TYR A 577 -19.97 3.66 46.42
N PRO A 578 -20.60 2.46 46.38
CA PRO A 578 -20.75 1.62 47.57
C PRO A 578 -19.42 1.31 48.27
N ALA A 579 -19.49 1.00 49.57
CA ALA A 579 -18.34 0.47 50.30
C ALA A 579 -17.92 -0.89 49.69
N GLY A 580 -16.61 -1.17 49.64
CA GLY A 580 -16.08 -2.39 49.02
C GLY A 580 -15.90 -2.31 47.50
N THR A 581 -16.18 -1.16 46.89
CA THR A 581 -15.94 -0.91 45.48
C THR A 581 -14.45 -0.64 45.19
N ARG A 582 -13.93 -1.29 44.14
CA ARG A 582 -12.56 -1.16 43.64
C ARG A 582 -12.55 -0.50 42.26
N MET A 583 -11.42 0.11 41.90
CA MET A 583 -11.18 0.72 40.61
C MET A 583 -9.85 0.23 40.02
N SER A 584 -9.84 -0.04 38.72
CA SER A 584 -8.64 -0.36 37.96
C SER A 584 -8.53 0.53 36.72
N TYR A 585 -7.29 0.89 36.37
CA TYR A 585 -6.95 1.47 35.07
C TYR A 585 -6.09 0.45 34.32
N GLN A 586 -6.61 -0.06 33.20
CA GLN A 586 -5.96 -1.13 32.45
C GLN A 586 -5.58 -0.66 31.05
N VAL A 587 -4.34 -0.95 30.65
CA VAL A 587 -3.84 -0.70 29.30
C VAL A 587 -4.10 -1.93 28.42
N ALA A 588 -4.45 -1.70 27.16
CA ALA A 588 -4.44 -2.71 26.12
C ALA A 588 -3.09 -2.65 25.39
N PRO A 589 -2.11 -3.49 25.74
CA PRO A 589 -0.72 -3.31 25.31
C PRO A 589 -0.56 -3.40 23.79
N GLU A 590 -1.28 -4.32 23.15
CA GLU A 590 -1.17 -4.58 21.71
C GLU A 590 -1.97 -3.60 20.84
N ASP A 591 -2.83 -2.78 21.44
CA ASP A 591 -3.59 -1.74 20.74
C ASP A 591 -3.10 -0.31 21.06
N CYS A 592 -2.18 -0.18 22.01
CA CYS A 592 -1.52 1.07 22.30
C CYS A 592 -0.65 1.52 21.12
N THR A 593 -0.61 2.84 20.88
CA THR A 593 0.17 3.45 19.80
C THR A 593 1.35 4.29 20.31
N SER A 594 1.65 4.20 21.61
CA SER A 594 2.78 4.91 22.24
C SER A 594 2.74 6.45 22.05
N CYS A 595 1.55 7.05 21.96
CA CYS A 595 1.39 8.51 21.76
C CYS A 595 1.80 9.35 22.99
N GLY A 596 1.73 8.77 24.20
CA GLY A 596 2.04 9.48 25.45
C GLY A 596 0.96 10.45 25.95
N ASP A 597 -0.11 10.71 25.20
CA ASP A 597 -1.16 11.67 25.58
C ASP A 597 -1.76 11.41 26.97
N CYS A 598 -1.95 10.14 27.33
CA CYS A 598 -2.46 9.75 28.64
C CYS A 598 -1.52 10.11 29.80
N VAL A 599 -0.20 10.04 29.57
CA VAL A 599 0.84 10.46 30.53
C VAL A 599 0.89 11.98 30.59
N GLU A 600 0.79 12.65 29.44
CA GLU A 600 0.79 14.11 29.37
C GLU A 600 -0.43 14.76 30.03
N ALA A 601 -1.60 14.14 29.88
CA ALA A 601 -2.83 14.61 30.51
C ALA A 601 -2.90 14.31 32.02
N CYS A 602 -1.99 13.49 32.56
CA CYS A 602 -2.00 13.11 33.97
C CYS A 602 -1.60 14.31 34.85
N PRO A 603 -2.51 14.84 35.69
CA PRO A 603 -2.22 16.05 36.46
C PRO A 603 -1.43 15.80 37.74
N ILE A 604 -1.15 14.52 38.06
CA ILE A 604 -0.58 14.10 39.34
C ILE A 604 0.86 13.69 39.18
N HIS A 605 1.71 14.33 39.99
CA HIS A 605 3.15 14.13 40.04
C HIS A 605 3.54 13.74 41.47
N ASP A 606 4.61 12.97 41.61
CA ASP A 606 5.24 12.72 42.90
C ASP A 606 5.75 14.04 43.47
N LYS A 607 5.44 14.32 44.74
CA LYS A 607 5.87 15.56 45.42
C LYS A 607 7.40 15.65 45.54
N SER A 608 8.09 14.50 45.55
CA SER A 608 9.54 14.41 45.66
C SER A 608 10.25 14.36 44.30
N ASN A 609 9.53 14.01 43.22
CA ASN A 609 10.08 13.96 41.88
C ASN A 609 9.01 14.34 40.83
N VAL A 610 9.09 15.58 40.31
CA VAL A 610 8.11 16.12 39.36
C VAL A 610 8.07 15.35 38.03
N SER A 611 9.15 14.64 37.65
CA SER A 611 9.15 13.82 36.42
C SER A 611 8.41 12.50 36.59
N ARG A 612 8.17 12.03 37.82
CA ARG A 612 7.38 10.83 38.11
C ARG A 612 5.91 11.20 38.25
N ARG A 613 5.07 10.67 37.37
CA ARG A 613 3.60 10.89 37.38
C ARG A 613 2.85 9.65 37.87
N ALA A 614 1.54 9.77 38.06
CA ALA A 614 0.69 8.59 38.36
C ALA A 614 0.53 7.63 37.16
N LEU A 615 1.01 8.02 35.98
CA LEU A 615 1.07 7.20 34.77
C LEU A 615 2.37 7.56 34.05
N ASN A 616 3.21 6.60 33.68
CA ASN A 616 4.52 6.85 33.05
C ASN A 616 4.71 5.91 31.86
N MET A 617 5.44 6.34 30.83
CA MET A 617 5.81 5.45 29.73
C MET A 617 6.92 4.49 30.19
N ALA A 618 6.81 3.23 29.80
CA ALA A 618 7.86 2.22 29.97
C ALA A 618 7.94 1.34 28.72
N GLU A 619 9.13 0.79 28.44
CA GLU A 619 9.35 -0.13 27.32
C GLU A 619 8.41 -1.34 27.42
N ILE A 620 7.78 -1.69 26.30
CA ILE A 620 6.73 -2.72 26.28
C ILE A 620 7.25 -4.12 26.64
N GLY A 621 8.51 -4.43 26.29
CA GLY A 621 9.25 -5.68 26.54
C GLY A 621 8.48 -6.82 27.22
N SER A 622 8.84 -7.12 28.47
CA SER A 622 8.16 -8.14 29.29
C SER A 622 6.77 -7.72 29.77
N LEU A 623 6.44 -6.42 29.72
CA LEU A 623 5.12 -5.90 30.11
C LEU A 623 4.02 -6.35 29.15
N ARG A 624 4.33 -6.65 27.87
CA ARG A 624 3.32 -7.06 26.88
C ARG A 624 2.48 -8.23 27.38
N GLU A 625 3.14 -9.31 27.78
CA GLU A 625 2.48 -10.55 28.17
C GLU A 625 1.67 -10.35 29.47
N GLN A 626 2.31 -9.72 30.46
CA GLN A 626 1.67 -9.36 31.72
C GLN A 626 0.39 -8.54 31.50
N GLU A 627 0.48 -7.46 30.72
CA GLU A 627 -0.65 -6.56 30.49
C GLU A 627 -1.71 -7.17 29.56
N ARG A 628 -1.36 -8.20 28.76
CA ARG A 628 -2.32 -8.97 27.97
C ARG A 628 -3.21 -9.82 28.87
N GLU A 629 -2.61 -10.56 29.80
CA GLU A 629 -3.35 -11.34 30.82
C GLU A 629 -4.22 -10.41 31.70
N ASN A 630 -3.68 -9.26 32.11
CA ASN A 630 -4.42 -8.27 32.89
C ASN A 630 -5.58 -7.66 32.10
N LEU A 631 -5.41 -7.37 30.80
CA LEU A 631 -6.48 -6.90 29.94
C LEU A 631 -7.58 -7.96 29.78
N GLU A 632 -7.21 -9.22 29.59
CA GLU A 632 -8.18 -10.32 29.48
C GLU A 632 -9.04 -10.42 30.74
N PHE A 633 -8.43 -10.41 31.92
CA PHE A 633 -9.15 -10.36 33.18
C PHE A 633 -10.03 -9.11 33.29
N PHE A 634 -9.47 -7.94 32.95
CA PHE A 634 -10.17 -6.66 33.01
C PHE A 634 -11.45 -6.67 32.17
N LEU A 635 -11.41 -7.22 30.96
CA LEU A 635 -12.55 -7.28 30.05
C LEU A 635 -13.69 -8.17 30.59
N ASN A 636 -13.36 -9.18 31.40
CA ASN A 636 -14.33 -10.07 32.04
C ASN A 636 -14.99 -9.50 33.32
N LEU A 637 -14.49 -8.36 33.84
CA LEU A 637 -15.14 -7.67 34.94
C LEU A 637 -16.56 -7.20 34.56
N PRO A 638 -17.48 -7.05 35.52
CA PRO A 638 -18.81 -6.54 35.23
C PRO A 638 -18.76 -5.10 34.71
N GLU A 639 -19.57 -4.81 33.69
CA GLU A 639 -19.85 -3.43 33.29
C GLU A 639 -20.53 -2.69 34.45
N PHE A 640 -20.15 -1.43 34.65
CA PHE A 640 -20.81 -0.60 35.66
C PHE A 640 -22.16 -0.13 35.14
N ASP A 641 -23.16 -0.11 36.01
CA ASP A 641 -24.52 0.32 35.65
C ASP A 641 -24.51 1.74 35.08
N ARG A 642 -24.93 1.86 33.80
CA ARG A 642 -24.95 3.13 33.07
C ARG A 642 -25.86 4.15 33.75
N ASP A 643 -26.95 3.72 34.38
CA ASP A 643 -27.90 4.61 35.06
C ASP A 643 -27.35 5.17 36.38
N ALA A 644 -26.35 4.50 36.96
CA ALA A 644 -25.68 4.92 38.17
C ALA A 644 -24.48 5.87 37.92
N VAL A 645 -24.07 6.07 36.67
CA VAL A 645 -22.93 6.93 36.31
C VAL A 645 -23.34 8.39 36.24
N LYS A 646 -22.51 9.27 36.83
CA LYS A 646 -22.64 10.71 36.63
C LYS A 646 -22.11 11.17 35.27
N HIS A 647 -22.96 11.10 34.24
CA HIS A 647 -22.63 11.42 32.84
C HIS A 647 -22.12 12.86 32.60
N THR A 648 -22.34 13.79 33.53
CA THR A 648 -21.92 15.19 33.40
C THR A 648 -20.49 15.45 33.89
N THR A 649 -19.73 14.41 34.23
CA THR A 649 -18.37 14.53 34.76
C THR A 649 -17.41 13.56 34.06
N ILE A 650 -16.17 13.98 33.83
CA ILE A 650 -15.15 13.14 33.20
C ILE A 650 -14.96 11.80 33.95
N PRO A 651 -14.78 11.77 35.30
CA PRO A 651 -14.60 10.50 36.00
C PRO A 651 -15.79 9.54 35.81
N GLY A 652 -17.02 10.05 35.76
CA GLY A 652 -18.20 9.23 35.48
C GLY A 652 -18.21 8.69 34.06
N SER A 653 -18.14 9.57 33.05
CA SER A 653 -18.22 9.17 31.64
C SER A 653 -17.13 8.17 31.23
N MET A 654 -15.95 8.22 31.86
CA MET A 654 -14.82 7.34 31.56
C MET A 654 -14.92 5.92 32.16
N LEU A 655 -15.99 5.64 32.91
CA LEU A 655 -16.32 4.28 33.36
C LEU A 655 -17.18 3.50 32.37
N LEU A 656 -17.80 4.21 31.41
CA LEU A 656 -18.64 3.61 30.38
C LEU A 656 -17.75 2.98 29.32
N ASP A 657 -18.11 1.78 28.87
CA ASP A 657 -17.32 1.12 27.84
C ASP A 657 -17.40 1.89 26.49
N PRO A 658 -16.26 2.07 25.81
CA PRO A 658 -16.22 2.77 24.53
C PRO A 658 -16.72 1.87 23.41
N LEU A 659 -17.62 2.38 22.56
CA LEU A 659 -18.07 1.69 21.34
C LEU A 659 -17.28 2.09 20.08
N PHE A 660 -16.22 2.88 20.26
CA PHE A 660 -15.23 3.22 19.24
C PHE A 660 -13.84 2.97 19.81
N GLU A 661 -13.15 1.96 19.29
CA GLU A 661 -11.90 1.47 19.83
C GLU A 661 -10.93 1.05 18.71
N PHE A 662 -9.64 1.20 18.97
CA PHE A 662 -8.55 0.63 18.16
C PHE A 662 -8.54 1.04 16.67
N SER A 663 -9.04 2.25 16.36
CA SER A 663 -9.08 2.77 14.99
C SER A 663 -7.70 2.86 14.31
N GLY A 664 -7.68 2.91 12.98
CA GLY A 664 -6.47 3.12 12.16
C GLY A 664 -5.90 4.55 12.19
N ALA A 665 -6.42 5.42 13.05
CA ALA A 665 -6.01 6.82 13.15
C ALA A 665 -4.54 6.99 13.60
N CYS A 666 -4.02 8.21 13.41
CA CYS A 666 -2.66 8.57 13.83
C CYS A 666 -2.44 8.37 15.33
N SER A 667 -1.20 8.02 15.74
CA SER A 667 -0.76 8.14 17.13
C SER A 667 -0.96 9.60 17.59
N GLY A 668 -1.74 9.79 18.65
CA GLY A 668 -2.11 11.13 19.14
C GLY A 668 -3.19 11.86 18.33
N CYS A 669 -4.09 11.12 17.65
CA CYS A 669 -5.14 11.74 16.83
C CYS A 669 -6.06 12.64 17.68
N GLY A 670 -6.25 13.89 17.24
CA GLY A 670 -7.13 14.84 17.90
C GLY A 670 -8.63 14.65 17.64
N GLU A 671 -9.04 13.77 16.72
CA GLU A 671 -10.47 13.57 16.38
C GLU A 671 -11.12 12.47 17.24
N THR A 672 -10.44 11.34 17.41
CA THR A 672 -11.02 10.12 17.97
C THR A 672 -11.42 10.19 19.45
N PRO A 673 -10.76 10.97 20.34
CA PRO A 673 -11.25 11.14 21.72
C PRO A 673 -12.67 11.72 21.79
N TYR A 674 -13.04 12.61 20.85
CA TYR A 674 -14.37 13.20 20.78
C TYR A 674 -15.42 12.17 20.34
N ILE A 675 -15.10 11.38 19.31
CA ILE A 675 -15.98 10.30 18.82
C ILE A 675 -16.16 9.25 19.92
N ARG A 676 -15.08 8.85 20.59
CA ARG A 676 -15.14 7.92 21.72
C ARG A 676 -16.05 8.43 22.84
N LEU A 677 -15.93 9.71 23.23
CA LEU A 677 -16.82 10.27 24.24
C LEU A 677 -18.28 10.26 23.78
N ALA A 678 -18.56 10.64 22.52
CA ALA A 678 -19.92 10.63 21.98
C ALA A 678 -20.54 9.23 22.01
N THR A 679 -19.76 8.19 21.69
CA THR A 679 -20.24 6.80 21.73
C THR A 679 -20.41 6.29 23.15
N GLN A 680 -19.57 6.72 24.10
CA GLN A 680 -19.77 6.43 25.52
C GLN A 680 -21.08 7.03 26.05
N LEU A 681 -21.48 8.24 25.60
CA LEU A 681 -22.68 8.93 26.08
C LEU A 681 -23.98 8.51 25.36
N PHE A 682 -23.92 8.26 24.06
CA PHE A 682 -25.12 8.09 23.21
C PHE A 682 -25.07 6.86 22.30
N GLY A 683 -24.00 6.06 22.37
CA GLY A 683 -23.69 5.02 21.40
C GLY A 683 -24.70 3.87 21.31
N ASP A 684 -25.48 3.64 22.36
CA ASP A 684 -26.57 2.66 22.41
C ASP A 684 -27.74 2.99 21.47
N ARG A 685 -27.83 4.24 21.00
CA ARG A 685 -28.98 4.75 20.23
C ARG A 685 -28.62 5.85 19.22
N MET A 686 -27.33 6.02 18.90
CA MET A 686 -26.88 6.99 17.92
C MET A 686 -26.82 6.38 16.51
N LEU A 687 -27.12 7.20 15.51
CA LEU A 687 -26.86 6.90 14.10
C LEU A 687 -25.80 7.89 13.59
N ILE A 688 -24.81 7.38 12.85
CA ILE A 688 -23.70 8.19 12.35
C ILE A 688 -23.77 8.24 10.81
N ALA A 689 -23.97 9.44 10.27
CA ALA A 689 -23.72 9.75 8.86
C ALA A 689 -22.36 10.47 8.77
N ASN A 690 -21.35 9.78 8.26
CA ASN A 690 -19.96 10.25 8.29
C ASN A 690 -19.52 10.71 6.90
N ALA A 691 -19.06 11.97 6.79
CA ALA A 691 -18.53 12.49 5.53
C ALA A 691 -17.17 11.84 5.21
N THR A 692 -16.84 11.74 3.92
CA THR A 692 -15.53 11.24 3.49
C THR A 692 -14.42 12.16 3.99
N GLY A 693 -13.46 11.62 4.73
CA GLY A 693 -12.38 12.37 5.34
C GLY A 693 -11.61 11.54 6.36
N CYS A 694 -10.88 12.19 7.26
CA CYS A 694 -10.14 11.49 8.31
C CYS A 694 -11.03 10.62 9.21
N SER A 695 -12.26 11.05 9.45
CA SER A 695 -13.20 10.31 10.28
C SER A 695 -13.76 9.05 9.60
N SER A 696 -13.76 8.98 8.27
CA SER A 696 -14.27 7.82 7.51
C SER A 696 -13.19 6.81 7.13
N ILE A 697 -11.91 7.17 7.31
CA ILE A 697 -10.72 6.34 7.05
C ILE A 697 -10.15 5.90 8.39
#